data_AF-A0A5M6BPS2-F1
#
_entry.id   AF-A0A5M6BPS2-F1
#
_cell.length_a   1.000
_cell.length_b   1.000
_cell.length_c   1.000
_cell.angle_alpha   90.00
_cell.angle_beta   90.00
_cell.angle_gamma   90.00
#
_symmetry.space_group_name_H-M   'P 1'
#
loop_
_entity.id
_entity.type
_entity.pdbx_description
1 polymer ?
#
loop_
_entity_poly.entity_id
_entity_poly.type
_entity_poly.pdbx_seq_one_letter_code
_entity_poly.pdbx_strand_id
1 'polypeptide(L)'
;MTSSVAYPNSHGATAGNVDAIAPTPPILTLPPELIDHLLSLVPPQSLQRTTLALLRVFPQHPFASKHLWTHLVVYRKEQLIPLWRKLKEDEGMRDGVASFTLQSWRADADILNNVMRCLNHINTLMLNIGTNFAPDHLEEMFMDPREDMERMELRFRPYVEQASYYQFLAGSYFDTAIESIYRNWPSTPSFTHLSIVQDLPPRTTAPPTAPSSTAASLSNSFADLSVANTDVATSDSDEQSGRSTPPTSISSSSEGHPLDNSKKHYTGHGPFGNPYLNEKMGITKPKTFAQPIVFFDIQCLAKFGASPVAEHLTHLRMRVPSRDLARVLISTPRIGDVLFPSLRYLDISTTNVRIDTTLSTLLRTYTRLEHLVLDRVNLFGFSAREKGPELCHDLGGLLVSAGLAKGKERERQIAAWELQERTRLAEAEAARRRAQSHAARQNGGGEEEQQQDVESAAEIAERERREELQRNIELARSRRGHRSAAQANFSLRDRPARRFGAGATAANASALAGMNVPSVFVPPPDKLYLVLPPLPTLKSISIGGEAHTLSSTKVAEWEEEFHAGWREGLGKVLGWATHIADKYERARRKADEWRVQEMKNGGNATASGSGSGGGGNHHAKHSTGGAGSKGKAKSSSSATSSTSAGLAGKARPPTDIRLYRFPRPDEQLPIDDRPGPYNLTAGLIEIDLDLDDNRTYLDPYRQAIGDAQLFADQERGVKAPCVFCTVPDCEGPQRKGAEGEKVDGRGGMGGIHRAGCGHLLGRKIWGWDGF
;
A
#
# COMPACT_ATOMS: atom_id res chain seq x y z
N MET A 1 -1.70 45.38 -19.90
CA MET A 1 -2.69 46.18 -19.13
C MET A 1 -2.04 47.49 -18.75
N THR A 2 -2.10 48.46 -19.65
CA THR A 2 -1.69 49.85 -19.43
C THR A 2 -2.86 50.71 -19.89
N SER A 3 -3.89 50.78 -19.04
CA SER A 3 -4.97 51.75 -19.24
C SER A 3 -4.46 53.07 -18.67
N SER A 4 -4.09 53.97 -19.57
CA SER A 4 -3.77 55.36 -19.30
C SER A 4 -5.04 56.05 -18.78
N VAL A 5 -5.16 56.18 -17.47
CA VAL A 5 -6.18 57.04 -16.85
C VAL A 5 -5.65 58.47 -16.90
N ALA A 6 -6.18 59.25 -17.84
CA ALA A 6 -5.92 60.68 -17.93
C ALA A 6 -6.66 61.40 -16.78
N TYR A 7 -5.90 62.04 -15.90
CA TYR A 7 -6.45 62.95 -14.89
C TYR A 7 -6.75 64.32 -15.52
N PRO A 8 -7.84 64.99 -15.14
CA PRO A 8 -8.19 66.30 -15.67
C PRO A 8 -7.27 67.39 -15.08
N ASN A 9 -6.68 68.19 -15.96
CA ASN A 9 -5.98 69.43 -15.63
C ASN A 9 -6.92 70.42 -14.94
N SER A 10 -6.59 70.79 -13.70
CA SER A 10 -7.19 71.95 -13.03
C SER A 10 -6.20 73.11 -13.07
N HIS A 11 -6.65 74.21 -13.68
CA HIS A 11 -5.93 75.46 -13.77
C HIS A 11 -6.03 76.25 -12.45
N GLY A 12 -4.88 76.76 -11.98
CA GLY A 12 -4.71 78.15 -11.54
C GLY A 12 -5.17 78.53 -10.14
N ALA A 13 -4.30 78.33 -9.14
CA ALA A 13 -4.25 79.17 -7.94
C ALA A 13 -2.80 79.31 -7.46
N THR A 14 -2.21 80.48 -7.72
CA THR A 14 -0.89 80.90 -7.25
C THR A 14 -1.02 81.58 -5.89
N ALA A 15 -0.52 80.98 -4.81
CA ALA A 15 0.06 81.68 -3.66
C ALA A 15 0.63 80.69 -2.63
N GLY A 16 1.96 80.70 -2.48
CA GLY A 16 2.69 80.46 -1.23
C GLY A 16 2.40 79.17 -0.48
N ASN A 17 2.83 78.02 -1.01
CA ASN A 17 2.94 76.80 -0.21
C ASN A 17 4.42 76.50 0.02
N VAL A 18 4.87 76.64 1.26
CA VAL A 18 6.13 76.04 1.71
C VAL A 18 5.92 74.53 1.54
N ASP A 19 6.56 73.93 0.55
CA ASP A 19 6.52 72.49 0.31
C ASP A 19 7.04 71.77 1.58
N ALA A 20 6.13 71.50 2.50
CA ALA A 20 6.36 70.61 3.61
C ALA A 20 6.60 69.23 2.99
N ILE A 21 7.88 68.91 2.78
CA ILE A 21 8.34 67.61 2.27
C ILE A 21 7.65 66.56 3.13
N ALA A 22 6.67 65.88 2.56
CA ALA A 22 5.97 64.82 3.25
C ALA A 22 7.03 63.81 3.71
N PRO A 23 7.05 63.44 5.00
CA PRO A 23 8.10 62.59 5.53
C PRO A 23 8.15 61.29 4.73
N THR A 24 9.34 60.97 4.22
CA THR A 24 9.57 59.73 3.47
C THR A 24 9.14 58.54 4.34
N PRO A 25 8.23 57.68 3.87
CA PRO A 25 7.79 56.51 4.61
C PRO A 25 9.01 55.71 5.11
N PRO A 26 9.03 55.25 6.38
CA PRO A 26 10.20 54.56 6.95
C PRO A 26 10.64 53.35 6.12
N ILE A 27 9.71 52.66 5.47
CA ILE A 27 10.01 51.53 4.57
C ILE A 27 10.90 51.92 3.39
N LEU A 28 10.78 53.16 2.88
CA LEU A 28 11.60 53.65 1.77
C LEU A 28 13.01 54.09 2.20
N THR A 29 13.27 54.18 3.51
CA THR A 29 14.61 54.42 4.04
C THR A 29 15.44 53.15 4.17
N LEU A 30 14.81 51.98 4.02
CA LEU A 30 15.50 50.71 4.08
C LEU A 30 16.26 50.46 2.77
N PRO A 31 17.48 49.88 2.83
CA PRO A 31 18.16 49.35 1.65
C PRO A 31 17.30 48.29 0.93
N PRO A 32 17.37 48.21 -0.41
CA PRO A 32 16.58 47.27 -1.20
C PRO A 32 16.82 45.80 -0.79
N GLU A 33 18.01 45.47 -0.29
CA GLU A 33 18.35 44.12 0.18
C GLU A 33 17.53 43.71 1.41
N LEU A 34 17.24 44.66 2.32
CA LEU A 34 16.42 44.39 3.50
C LEU A 34 14.96 44.20 3.11
N ILE A 35 14.48 44.94 2.10
CA ILE A 35 13.12 44.78 1.58
C ILE A 35 12.97 43.45 0.86
N ASP A 36 13.94 43.06 0.05
CA ASP A 36 14.01 41.73 -0.57
C ASP A 36 13.99 40.63 0.49
N HIS A 37 14.74 40.80 1.59
CA HIS A 37 14.71 39.87 2.70
C HIS A 37 13.32 39.83 3.38
N LEU A 38 12.69 40.97 3.64
CA LEU A 38 11.33 41.02 4.19
C LEU A 38 10.32 40.32 3.26
N LEU A 39 10.44 40.53 1.94
CA LEU A 39 9.63 39.84 0.96
C LEU A 39 9.92 38.34 0.94
N SER A 40 11.15 37.90 1.17
CA SER A 40 11.47 36.46 1.30
C SER A 40 10.80 35.78 2.51
N LEU A 41 10.38 36.56 3.51
CA LEU A 41 9.60 36.08 4.66
C LEU A 41 8.09 36.12 4.40
N VAL A 42 7.64 36.78 3.32
CA VAL A 42 6.21 36.82 2.96
C VAL A 42 5.82 35.45 2.44
N PRO A 43 4.75 34.85 2.97
CA PRO A 43 4.33 33.53 2.55
C PRO A 43 3.99 33.49 1.04
N PRO A 44 4.46 32.49 0.25
CA PRO A 44 4.33 32.46 -1.21
C PRO A 44 2.95 32.78 -1.80
N GLN A 45 1.84 32.40 -1.14
CA GLN A 45 0.49 32.70 -1.64
C GLN A 45 0.14 34.19 -1.61
N SER A 46 0.82 34.93 -0.73
CA SER A 46 0.66 36.36 -0.54
C SER A 46 1.81 37.15 -1.17
N LEU A 47 2.92 36.50 -1.50
CA LEU A 47 4.14 37.15 -2.00
C LEU A 47 3.85 37.96 -3.27
N GLN A 48 3.25 37.35 -4.28
CA GLN A 48 2.97 38.00 -5.56
C GLN A 48 2.07 39.24 -5.36
N ARG A 49 0.99 39.10 -4.58
CA ARG A 49 0.05 40.18 -4.31
C ARG A 49 0.68 41.30 -3.48
N THR A 50 1.49 40.95 -2.49
CA THR A 50 2.20 41.90 -1.62
C THR A 50 3.22 42.70 -2.42
N THR A 51 4.04 42.01 -3.22
CA THR A 51 5.02 42.63 -4.12
C THR A 51 4.34 43.57 -5.12
N LEU A 52 3.24 43.14 -5.75
CA LEU A 52 2.45 44.00 -6.64
C LEU A 52 1.87 45.23 -5.94
N ALA A 53 1.41 45.08 -4.69
CA ALA A 53 0.89 46.20 -3.91
C ALA A 53 2.01 47.21 -3.61
N LEU A 54 3.19 46.73 -3.20
CA LEU A 54 4.34 47.59 -2.94
C LEU A 54 4.82 48.31 -4.20
N LEU A 55 4.93 47.61 -5.34
CA LEU A 55 5.29 48.21 -6.63
C LEU A 55 4.31 49.32 -7.06
N ARG A 56 3.03 49.17 -6.75
CA ARG A 56 2.00 50.19 -7.05
C ARG A 56 2.08 51.40 -6.11
N VAL A 57 2.33 51.16 -4.83
CA VAL A 57 2.40 52.21 -3.81
C VAL A 57 3.72 52.99 -3.94
N PHE A 58 4.81 52.32 -4.31
CA PHE A 58 6.16 52.88 -4.36
C PHE A 58 6.86 52.66 -5.71
N PRO A 59 6.34 53.22 -6.82
CA PRO A 59 6.82 52.90 -8.17
C PRO A 59 8.28 53.29 -8.44
N GLN A 60 8.84 54.22 -7.67
CA GLN A 60 10.23 54.68 -7.82
C GLN A 60 11.24 53.82 -7.05
N HIS A 61 10.77 52.93 -6.17
CA HIS A 61 11.66 52.13 -5.34
C HIS A 61 12.05 50.83 -6.08
N PRO A 62 13.35 50.46 -6.12
CA PRO A 62 13.84 49.33 -6.91
C PRO A 62 13.58 47.99 -6.18
N PHE A 63 12.35 47.49 -6.25
CA PHE A 63 12.04 46.13 -5.77
C PHE A 63 12.55 45.07 -6.75
N ALA A 64 13.13 43.98 -6.26
CA ALA A 64 13.51 42.87 -7.12
C ALA A 64 12.28 42.20 -7.74
N SER A 65 12.27 42.13 -9.08
CA SER A 65 11.18 41.53 -9.84
C SER A 65 11.00 40.04 -9.55
N LYS A 66 12.05 39.34 -9.09
CA LYS A 66 12.00 37.90 -8.76
C LYS A 66 10.80 37.53 -7.88
N HIS A 67 10.50 38.33 -6.85
CA HIS A 67 9.40 38.09 -5.92
C HIS A 67 8.01 38.10 -6.57
N LEU A 68 7.88 38.71 -7.75
CA LEU A 68 6.64 38.70 -8.52
C LEU A 68 6.42 37.38 -9.28
N TRP A 69 7.51 36.71 -9.64
CA TRP A 69 7.51 35.59 -10.58
C TRP A 69 7.83 34.25 -9.92
N THR A 70 8.56 34.23 -8.80
CA THR A 70 8.94 32.97 -8.11
C THR A 70 7.72 32.10 -7.77
N HIS A 71 6.63 32.73 -7.33
CA HIS A 71 5.40 32.03 -6.97
C HIS A 71 4.21 32.63 -7.72
N LEU A 72 3.89 32.05 -8.88
CA LEU A 72 2.79 32.51 -9.73
C LEU A 72 1.44 32.00 -9.22
N VAL A 73 0.52 32.93 -8.92
CA VAL A 73 -0.84 32.59 -8.52
C VAL A 73 -1.86 33.22 -9.47
N VAL A 74 -2.63 32.37 -10.13
CA VAL A 74 -3.71 32.77 -11.04
C VAL A 74 -5.04 32.65 -10.30
N TYR A 75 -5.59 33.80 -9.89
CA TYR A 75 -6.87 33.89 -9.19
C TYR A 75 -8.07 33.90 -10.14
N ARG A 76 -7.90 34.49 -11.32
CA ARG A 76 -8.95 34.74 -12.30
C ARG A 76 -8.52 34.27 -13.68
N LYS A 77 -9.45 33.70 -14.45
CA LYS A 77 -9.16 33.13 -15.78
C LYS A 77 -8.60 34.16 -16.76
N GLU A 78 -9.00 35.43 -16.64
CA GLU A 78 -8.56 36.51 -17.53
C GLU A 78 -7.07 36.84 -17.39
N GLN A 79 -6.41 36.36 -16.32
CA GLN A 79 -4.98 36.58 -16.10
C GLN A 79 -4.10 35.65 -16.95
N LEU A 80 -4.63 34.54 -17.47
CA LEU A 80 -3.83 33.54 -18.19
C LEU A 80 -3.26 34.07 -19.51
N ILE A 81 -4.07 34.75 -20.33
CA ILE A 81 -3.60 35.27 -21.63
C ILE A 81 -2.51 36.35 -21.46
N PRO A 82 -2.68 37.38 -20.61
CA PRO A 82 -1.61 38.33 -20.33
C PRO A 82 -0.36 37.68 -19.74
N LEU A 83 -0.53 36.69 -18.85
CA LEU A 83 0.58 35.96 -18.25
C LEU A 83 1.36 35.20 -19.33
N TRP A 84 0.68 34.43 -20.18
CA TRP A 84 1.30 33.71 -21.28
C TRP A 84 2.09 34.62 -22.22
N ARG A 85 1.51 35.75 -22.64
CA ARG A 85 2.22 36.72 -23.49
C ARG A 85 3.48 37.25 -22.80
N LYS A 86 3.39 37.56 -21.50
CA LYS A 86 4.51 38.11 -20.75
C LYS A 86 5.62 37.09 -20.57
N LEU A 87 5.27 35.84 -20.24
CA LEU A 87 6.23 34.73 -20.20
C LEU A 87 6.86 34.56 -21.59
N LYS A 88 6.08 34.54 -22.67
CA LYS A 88 6.58 34.40 -24.05
C LYS A 88 7.56 35.51 -24.47
N GLU A 89 7.52 36.68 -23.86
CA GLU A 89 8.44 37.79 -24.15
C GLU A 89 9.71 37.77 -23.30
N ASP A 90 9.65 37.26 -22.07
CA ASP A 90 10.70 37.43 -21.06
C ASP A 90 11.18 36.08 -20.53
N GLU A 91 12.35 35.66 -21.00
CA GLU A 91 12.95 34.36 -20.66
C GLU A 91 13.40 34.31 -19.19
N GLY A 92 13.98 35.39 -18.67
CA GLY A 92 14.38 35.48 -17.27
C GLY A 92 13.20 35.35 -16.29
N MET A 93 12.00 35.79 -16.70
CA MET A 93 10.78 35.56 -15.92
C MET A 93 10.36 34.09 -15.90
N ARG A 94 10.57 33.33 -16.99
CA ARG A 94 10.22 31.90 -17.07
C ARG A 94 11.08 31.07 -16.14
N ASP A 95 12.39 31.29 -16.20
CA ASP A 95 13.37 30.52 -15.43
C ASP A 95 13.27 30.82 -13.93
N GLY A 96 12.74 31.99 -13.58
CA GLY A 96 12.53 32.40 -12.20
C GLY A 96 11.32 31.77 -11.51
N VAL A 97 10.44 31.05 -12.21
CA VAL A 97 9.20 30.49 -11.63
C VAL A 97 9.46 29.14 -10.96
N ALA A 98 9.39 29.10 -9.62
CA ALA A 98 9.53 27.86 -8.86
C ALA A 98 8.19 27.17 -8.58
N SER A 99 7.09 27.93 -8.46
CA SER A 99 5.76 27.35 -8.23
C SER A 99 4.67 28.02 -9.05
N PHE A 100 3.72 27.20 -9.51
CA PHE A 100 2.53 27.66 -10.23
C PHE A 100 1.26 27.17 -9.55
N THR A 101 0.35 28.10 -9.22
CA THR A 101 -0.95 27.82 -8.61
C THR A 101 -2.08 28.42 -9.43
N LEU A 102 -3.00 27.57 -9.89
CA LEU A 102 -4.25 27.97 -10.51
C LEU A 102 -5.40 27.84 -9.52
N GLN A 103 -5.88 28.96 -8.98
CA GLN A 103 -7.04 28.98 -8.08
C GLN A 103 -8.38 29.05 -8.83
N SER A 104 -8.37 29.59 -10.05
CA SER A 104 -9.58 29.73 -10.89
C SER A 104 -10.08 28.37 -11.38
N TRP A 105 -11.34 28.05 -11.09
CA TRP A 105 -12.03 26.85 -11.60
C TRP A 105 -12.48 26.96 -13.06
N ARG A 106 -12.49 28.18 -13.62
CA ARG A 106 -13.01 28.50 -14.97
C ARG A 106 -11.91 28.89 -15.95
N ALA A 107 -10.68 28.45 -15.67
CA ALA A 107 -9.54 28.67 -16.55
C ALA A 107 -9.79 28.08 -17.95
N ASP A 108 -9.19 28.72 -18.94
CA ASP A 108 -9.04 28.17 -20.28
C ASP A 108 -7.84 27.21 -20.27
N ALA A 109 -8.10 25.93 -20.54
CA ALA A 109 -7.11 24.87 -20.40
C ALA A 109 -6.04 24.93 -21.50
N ASP A 110 -6.39 25.33 -22.72
CA ASP A 110 -5.45 25.46 -23.84
C ASP A 110 -4.44 26.58 -23.57
N ILE A 111 -4.92 27.73 -23.10
CA ILE A 111 -4.03 28.83 -22.70
C ILE A 111 -3.17 28.41 -21.51
N LEU A 112 -3.72 27.65 -20.56
CA LEU A 112 -2.94 27.12 -19.45
C LEU A 112 -1.82 26.18 -19.95
N ASN A 113 -2.09 25.26 -20.87
CA ASN A 113 -1.05 24.39 -21.44
C ASN A 113 0.06 25.22 -22.12
N ASN A 114 -0.30 26.31 -22.80
CA ASN A 114 0.67 27.25 -23.35
C ASN A 114 1.51 27.97 -22.27
N VAL A 115 0.92 28.31 -21.12
CA VAL A 115 1.67 28.81 -19.95
C VAL A 115 2.62 27.73 -19.45
N MET A 116 2.11 26.50 -19.24
CA MET A 116 2.88 25.39 -18.68
C MET A 116 4.06 24.94 -19.55
N ARG A 117 3.98 25.14 -20.87
CA ARG A 117 5.11 24.98 -21.82
C ARG A 117 6.21 26.02 -21.66
N CYS A 118 5.89 27.18 -21.10
CA CYS A 118 6.89 28.22 -20.83
C CYS A 118 7.61 27.99 -19.49
N LEU A 119 7.15 27.06 -18.66
CA LEU A 119 7.63 26.87 -17.29
C LEU A 119 8.32 25.51 -17.16
N ASN A 120 9.65 25.49 -17.37
CA ASN A 120 10.43 24.24 -17.41
C ASN A 120 10.90 23.78 -16.02
N HIS A 121 11.18 24.72 -15.11
CA HIS A 121 11.80 24.47 -13.81
C HIS A 121 10.81 24.59 -12.63
N ILE A 122 9.61 24.04 -12.79
CA ILE A 122 8.58 24.11 -11.74
C ILE A 122 8.74 22.98 -10.73
N ASN A 123 8.82 23.35 -9.46
CA ASN A 123 8.94 22.41 -8.35
C ASN A 123 7.56 22.12 -7.75
N THR A 124 6.65 23.08 -7.78
CA THR A 124 5.29 22.93 -7.21
C THR A 124 4.22 23.34 -8.20
N LEU A 125 3.29 22.42 -8.46
CA LEU A 125 2.14 22.62 -9.33
C LEU A 125 0.85 22.38 -8.56
N MET A 126 -0.04 23.37 -8.52
CA MET A 126 -1.35 23.26 -7.87
C MET A 126 -2.46 23.72 -8.81
N LEU A 127 -3.36 22.81 -9.18
CA LEU A 127 -4.39 23.05 -10.19
C LEU A 127 -5.80 22.79 -9.63
N ASN A 128 -6.64 23.84 -9.68
CA ASN A 128 -8.08 23.69 -9.57
C ASN A 128 -8.69 23.37 -10.94
N ILE A 129 -9.07 22.12 -11.13
CA ILE A 129 -9.60 21.55 -12.37
C ILE A 129 -11.13 21.60 -12.28
N GLY A 130 -11.71 22.58 -12.97
CA GLY A 130 -13.16 22.70 -13.10
C GLY A 130 -13.68 22.08 -14.39
N THR A 131 -14.90 22.47 -14.73
CA THR A 131 -15.68 21.89 -15.84
C THR A 131 -15.13 22.24 -17.22
N ASN A 132 -14.23 23.20 -17.36
CA ASN A 132 -13.65 23.58 -18.66
C ASN A 132 -12.48 22.69 -19.08
N PHE A 133 -12.06 21.75 -18.23
CA PHE A 133 -11.00 20.81 -18.55
C PHE A 133 -11.57 19.54 -19.16
N ALA A 134 -11.07 19.17 -20.33
CA ALA A 134 -11.16 17.82 -20.86
C ALA A 134 -9.95 16.99 -20.38
N PRO A 135 -10.07 15.65 -20.34
CA PRO A 135 -8.95 14.76 -20.04
C PRO A 135 -7.71 15.03 -20.89
N ASP A 136 -7.90 15.22 -22.20
CA ASP A 136 -6.85 15.49 -23.19
C ASP A 136 -5.98 16.70 -22.81
N HIS A 137 -6.54 17.72 -22.14
CA HIS A 137 -5.76 18.88 -21.72
C HIS A 137 -4.75 18.54 -20.62
N LEU A 138 -5.13 17.68 -19.65
CA LEU A 138 -4.18 17.23 -18.62
C LEU A 138 -3.22 16.18 -19.17
N GLU A 139 -3.69 15.34 -20.09
CA GLU A 139 -2.84 14.39 -20.81
C GLU A 139 -1.72 15.12 -21.56
N GLU A 140 -2.05 16.16 -22.32
CA GLU A 140 -1.10 17.03 -23.01
C GLU A 140 -0.16 17.75 -22.04
N MET A 141 -0.67 18.22 -20.90
CA MET A 141 0.13 18.91 -19.87
C MET A 141 1.21 18.02 -19.24
N PHE A 142 0.91 16.72 -19.09
CA PHE A 142 1.79 15.74 -18.46
C PHE A 142 2.51 14.83 -19.46
N MET A 143 2.36 15.09 -20.76
CA MET A 143 3.04 14.34 -21.81
C MET A 143 4.56 14.39 -21.64
N ASP A 144 5.10 15.58 -21.37
CA ASP A 144 6.52 15.81 -21.15
C ASP A 144 6.88 15.70 -19.64
N PRO A 145 7.95 14.97 -19.27
CA PRO A 145 8.41 14.87 -17.90
C PRO A 145 8.87 16.21 -17.33
N ARG A 146 8.63 16.40 -16.02
CA ARG A 146 9.09 17.57 -15.27
C ARG A 146 10.05 17.12 -14.18
N GLU A 147 11.34 17.08 -14.51
CA GLU A 147 12.38 16.50 -13.65
C GLU A 147 12.56 17.24 -12.32
N ASP A 148 12.29 18.54 -12.27
CA ASP A 148 12.39 19.35 -11.06
C ASP A 148 11.12 19.30 -10.18
N MET A 149 10.07 18.61 -10.63
CA MET A 149 8.79 18.56 -9.93
C MET A 149 8.93 17.86 -8.57
N GLU A 150 8.66 18.58 -7.49
CA GLU A 150 8.63 18.04 -6.14
C GLU A 150 7.22 17.68 -5.69
N ARG A 151 6.26 18.55 -6.02
CA ARG A 151 4.90 18.51 -5.51
C ARG A 151 3.87 18.82 -6.57
N MET A 152 2.90 17.93 -6.72
CA MET A 152 1.76 18.12 -7.61
C MET A 152 0.44 17.96 -6.87
N GLU A 153 -0.45 18.93 -7.03
CA GLU A 153 -1.81 18.91 -6.49
C GLU A 153 -2.85 19.16 -7.57
N LEU A 154 -3.74 18.20 -7.74
CA LEU A 154 -4.84 18.22 -8.68
C LEU A 154 -6.15 18.16 -7.89
N ARG A 155 -6.88 19.28 -7.88
CA ARG A 155 -8.17 19.38 -7.20
C ARG A 155 -9.27 19.47 -8.23
N PHE A 156 -10.15 18.49 -8.26
CA PHE A 156 -11.23 18.36 -9.22
C PHE A 156 -12.55 18.84 -8.63
N ARG A 157 -13.25 19.70 -9.37
CA ARG A 157 -14.64 20.08 -9.12
C ARG A 157 -15.45 19.81 -10.40
N PRO A 158 -15.83 18.55 -10.63
CA PRO A 158 -16.51 18.16 -11.86
C PRO A 158 -17.99 18.54 -11.88
N TYR A 159 -18.57 18.99 -10.75
CA TYR A 159 -19.97 19.37 -10.70
C TYR A 159 -20.20 20.71 -11.39
N VAL A 160 -21.10 20.66 -12.37
CA VAL A 160 -21.73 21.84 -12.95
C VAL A 160 -22.89 22.29 -12.06
N GLU A 161 -23.01 23.59 -11.79
CA GLU A 161 -24.19 24.16 -11.11
C GLU A 161 -25.48 23.94 -11.92
N GLN A 162 -25.35 23.76 -13.23
CA GLN A 162 -26.42 23.44 -14.16
C GLN A 162 -26.06 22.16 -14.93
N ALA A 163 -26.96 21.17 -14.96
CA ALA A 163 -26.72 19.92 -15.66
C ALA A 163 -26.37 20.16 -17.14
N SER A 164 -25.07 20.10 -17.49
CA SER A 164 -24.61 20.02 -18.86
C SER A 164 -24.43 18.54 -19.18
N TYR A 165 -25.33 18.01 -20.00
CA TYR A 165 -25.35 16.60 -20.38
C TYR A 165 -24.08 16.18 -21.16
N TYR A 166 -23.37 17.15 -21.73
CA TYR A 166 -22.20 16.96 -22.60
C TYR A 166 -20.99 16.32 -21.89
N GLN A 167 -20.67 16.75 -20.67
CA GLN A 167 -19.51 16.22 -19.93
C GLN A 167 -19.69 14.77 -19.50
N PHE A 168 -20.95 14.39 -19.25
CA PHE A 168 -21.29 13.02 -18.90
C PHE A 168 -21.23 12.08 -20.10
N LEU A 169 -21.68 12.53 -21.28
CA LEU A 169 -21.66 11.71 -22.50
C LEU A 169 -20.27 11.58 -23.13
N ALA A 170 -19.41 12.59 -22.97
CA ALA A 170 -18.07 12.59 -23.57
C ALA A 170 -17.07 11.65 -22.86
N GLY A 171 -17.45 10.99 -21.76
CA GLY A 171 -16.54 10.10 -21.02
C GLY A 171 -15.33 10.85 -20.48
N SER A 172 -15.55 12.04 -19.88
CA SER A 172 -14.49 12.93 -19.38
C SER A 172 -13.81 12.40 -18.11
N TYR A 173 -13.18 11.24 -18.21
CA TYR A 173 -12.42 10.62 -17.14
C TYR A 173 -10.95 10.98 -17.27
N PHE A 174 -10.33 11.39 -16.17
CA PHE A 174 -8.94 11.86 -16.15
C PHE A 174 -7.94 10.72 -15.93
N ASP A 175 -8.33 9.48 -16.24
CA ASP A 175 -7.46 8.31 -16.13
C ASP A 175 -6.22 8.48 -17.03
N THR A 176 -6.41 8.97 -18.27
CA THR A 176 -5.34 9.16 -19.27
C THR A 176 -4.26 10.14 -18.81
N ALA A 177 -4.61 11.15 -18.00
CA ALA A 177 -3.65 12.08 -17.43
C ALA A 177 -2.66 11.38 -16.48
N ILE A 178 -3.16 10.46 -15.64
CA ILE A 178 -2.31 9.62 -14.78
C ILE A 178 -1.54 8.60 -15.61
N GLU A 179 -2.16 8.09 -16.69
CA GLU A 179 -1.48 7.21 -17.63
C GLU A 179 -0.28 7.85 -18.31
N SER A 180 -0.41 9.09 -18.78
CA SER A 180 0.70 9.84 -19.37
C SER A 180 1.86 10.01 -18.41
N ILE A 181 1.58 10.28 -17.13
CA ILE A 181 2.64 10.38 -16.11
C ILE A 181 3.38 9.04 -15.99
N TYR A 182 2.70 7.92 -15.73
CA TYR A 182 3.41 6.66 -15.49
C TYR A 182 4.04 6.04 -16.75
N ARG A 183 3.55 6.40 -17.94
CA ARG A 183 4.09 5.92 -19.23
C ARG A 183 5.30 6.72 -19.68
N ASN A 184 5.29 8.05 -19.47
CA ASN A 184 6.28 8.94 -20.07
C ASN A 184 7.33 9.43 -19.07
N TRP A 185 7.02 9.50 -17.76
CA TRP A 185 7.96 10.06 -16.79
C TRP A 185 8.98 9.01 -16.33
N PRO A 186 10.28 9.35 -16.27
CA PRO A 186 11.30 8.49 -15.71
C PRO A 186 11.17 8.41 -14.17
N SER A 187 12.10 7.72 -13.53
CA SER A 187 12.25 7.85 -12.08
C SER A 187 12.68 9.28 -11.76
N THR A 188 11.90 9.97 -10.94
CA THR A 188 12.07 11.38 -10.60
C THR A 188 12.24 11.52 -9.09
N PRO A 189 13.48 11.53 -8.56
CA PRO A 189 13.73 11.53 -7.12
C PRO A 189 13.21 12.75 -6.36
N SER A 190 13.12 13.89 -7.04
CA SER A 190 12.50 15.12 -6.54
C SER A 190 10.99 14.92 -6.28
N PHE A 191 10.30 14.12 -7.08
CA PHE A 191 8.85 13.97 -7.05
C PHE A 191 8.39 13.13 -5.86
N THR A 192 8.06 13.83 -4.78
CA THR A 192 7.84 13.24 -3.46
C THR A 192 6.41 13.39 -2.98
N HIS A 193 5.64 14.32 -3.57
CA HIS A 193 4.30 14.69 -3.10
C HIS A 193 3.27 14.69 -4.23
N LEU A 194 2.23 13.87 -4.09
CA LEU A 194 1.07 13.86 -4.97
C LEU A 194 -0.24 13.99 -4.19
N SER A 195 -1.06 14.96 -4.57
CA SER A 195 -2.42 15.12 -4.06
C SER A 195 -3.43 15.14 -5.19
N ILE A 196 -4.37 14.21 -5.18
CA ILE A 196 -5.52 14.13 -6.07
C ILE A 196 -6.78 14.19 -5.22
N VAL A 197 -7.55 15.26 -5.36
CA VAL A 197 -8.73 15.52 -4.53
C VAL A 197 -9.93 15.81 -5.40
N GLN A 198 -10.96 14.99 -5.32
CA GLN A 198 -12.27 15.31 -5.86
C GLN A 198 -13.11 15.97 -4.76
N ASP A 199 -13.53 17.22 -4.98
CA ASP A 199 -14.43 17.93 -4.07
C ASP A 199 -15.75 17.14 -3.92
N LEU A 200 -16.36 17.20 -2.74
CA LEU A 200 -17.75 16.73 -2.56
C LEU A 200 -18.73 17.80 -3.08
N PRO A 201 -19.86 17.40 -3.69
CA PRO A 201 -20.86 18.36 -4.15
C PRO A 201 -21.44 19.16 -2.98
N PRO A 202 -21.83 20.43 -3.18
CA PRO A 202 -22.48 21.23 -2.16
C PRO A 202 -23.72 20.52 -1.61
N ARG A 203 -23.83 20.38 -0.28
CA ARG A 203 -25.00 19.72 0.33
C ARG A 203 -26.31 20.50 0.14
N THR A 204 -26.24 21.79 -0.19
CA THR A 204 -27.43 22.65 -0.39
C THR A 204 -28.25 22.31 -1.62
N THR A 205 -27.65 21.65 -2.62
CA THR A 205 -28.35 21.15 -3.82
C THR A 205 -28.77 19.69 -3.70
N ALA A 206 -28.31 18.98 -2.67
CA ALA A 206 -28.88 17.69 -2.32
C ALA A 206 -30.27 17.96 -1.71
N PRO A 207 -31.38 17.39 -2.25
CA PRO A 207 -32.67 17.51 -1.61
C PRO A 207 -32.53 17.05 -0.14
N PRO A 208 -33.24 17.67 0.82
CA PRO A 208 -33.18 17.26 2.22
C PRO A 208 -33.40 15.75 2.22
N THR A 209 -32.33 15.03 2.55
CA THR A 209 -32.38 13.58 2.61
C THR A 209 -33.42 13.31 3.68
N ALA A 210 -34.56 12.74 3.27
CA ALA A 210 -35.54 12.24 4.21
C ALA A 210 -34.77 11.43 5.26
N PRO A 211 -35.09 11.57 6.56
CA PRO A 211 -34.34 10.91 7.61
C PRO A 211 -34.29 9.42 7.31
N SER A 212 -33.08 8.90 7.05
CA SER A 212 -32.79 7.47 6.95
C SER A 212 -33.62 6.67 5.91
N SER A 213 -33.14 6.60 4.67
CA SER A 213 -33.45 5.43 3.81
C SER A 213 -32.21 4.91 3.08
N THR A 214 -31.62 3.88 3.71
CA THR A 214 -30.90 2.67 3.26
C THR A 214 -30.46 2.42 1.80
N ALA A 215 -30.86 3.17 0.76
CA ALA A 215 -30.69 2.72 -0.63
C ALA A 215 -29.52 3.38 -1.42
N ALA A 216 -29.11 4.60 -1.09
CA ALA A 216 -28.17 5.36 -1.94
C ALA A 216 -26.70 4.89 -1.88
N SER A 217 -26.31 4.14 -0.85
CA SER A 217 -24.94 3.59 -0.74
C SER A 217 -24.74 2.31 -1.54
N LEU A 218 -25.81 1.60 -1.93
CA LEU A 218 -25.70 0.30 -2.59
C LEU A 218 -25.64 0.42 -4.12
N SER A 219 -26.26 1.44 -4.72
CA SER A 219 -26.36 1.58 -6.17
C SER A 219 -25.02 1.84 -6.87
N ASN A 220 -24.03 2.41 -6.17
CA ASN A 220 -22.71 2.68 -6.75
C ASN A 220 -21.69 1.54 -6.54
N SER A 221 -21.99 0.56 -5.67
CA SER A 221 -21.12 -0.61 -5.46
C SER A 221 -21.30 -1.72 -6.51
N PHE A 222 -22.35 -1.67 -7.33
CA PHE A 222 -22.57 -2.67 -8.39
C PHE A 222 -21.77 -2.42 -9.68
N ALA A 223 -21.24 -1.22 -9.88
CA ALA A 223 -20.45 -0.88 -11.07
C ALA A 223 -19.03 -1.47 -11.07
N ASP A 224 -18.59 -2.09 -9.96
CA ASP A 224 -17.20 -2.56 -9.76
C ASP A 224 -17.08 -4.10 -9.76
N LEU A 225 -18.09 -4.80 -10.28
CA LEU A 225 -18.16 -6.28 -10.31
C LEU A 225 -18.06 -6.90 -11.71
N SER A 226 -17.74 -6.14 -12.76
CA SER A 226 -17.36 -6.71 -14.06
C SER A 226 -15.86 -6.59 -14.26
N VAL A 227 -15.15 -7.72 -14.09
CA VAL A 227 -13.81 -8.08 -14.60
C VAL A 227 -13.04 -8.80 -13.49
N ALA A 228 -13.27 -10.11 -13.40
CA ALA A 228 -12.31 -11.13 -12.93
C ALA A 228 -12.99 -12.50 -13.07
N ASN A 229 -13.05 -13.02 -14.30
CA ASN A 229 -13.22 -14.46 -14.52
C ASN A 229 -12.54 -14.80 -15.84
N THR A 230 -11.26 -15.17 -15.76
CA THR A 230 -10.52 -15.83 -16.83
C THR A 230 -10.03 -17.17 -16.32
N ASP A 231 -10.30 -18.18 -17.16
CA ASP A 231 -9.70 -19.52 -17.28
C ASP A 231 -10.32 -20.69 -16.50
N VAL A 232 -11.17 -21.46 -17.20
CA VAL A 232 -10.93 -22.89 -17.49
C VAL A 232 -11.40 -23.21 -18.91
N ALA A 233 -10.54 -23.89 -19.66
CA ALA A 233 -10.66 -24.26 -21.06
C ALA A 233 -11.52 -25.51 -21.33
N THR A 234 -12.18 -25.52 -22.49
CA THR A 234 -12.48 -26.68 -23.37
C THR A 234 -12.75 -26.12 -24.78
N SER A 235 -11.86 -26.29 -25.76
CA SER A 235 -11.95 -27.27 -26.87
C SER A 235 -13.35 -27.26 -27.50
N ASP A 236 -13.61 -26.87 -28.76
CA ASP A 236 -13.19 -27.55 -29.99
C ASP A 236 -13.67 -26.77 -31.25
N SER A 237 -12.99 -27.04 -32.37
CA SER A 237 -13.38 -26.92 -33.79
C SER A 237 -13.91 -25.62 -34.44
N ASP A 238 -13.17 -25.25 -35.49
CA ASP A 238 -13.63 -24.93 -36.85
C ASP A 238 -13.64 -23.49 -37.37
N GLU A 239 -13.34 -23.48 -38.66
CA GLU A 239 -12.73 -22.48 -39.50
C GLU A 239 -13.63 -21.28 -39.81
N GLN A 240 -12.96 -20.26 -40.38
CA GLN A 240 -13.34 -19.63 -41.65
C GLN A 240 -13.64 -18.12 -41.57
N SER A 241 -12.72 -17.40 -42.23
CA SER A 241 -12.88 -16.19 -43.05
C SER A 241 -13.57 -14.95 -42.48
N GLY A 242 -12.95 -13.79 -42.73
CA GLY A 242 -13.70 -12.56 -42.98
C GLY A 242 -13.09 -11.30 -42.40
N ARG A 243 -12.14 -10.73 -43.14
CA ARG A 243 -11.94 -9.26 -43.16
C ARG A 243 -13.30 -8.58 -43.39
N SER A 244 -13.61 -7.53 -42.64
CA SER A 244 -14.12 -6.26 -43.21
C SER A 244 -14.25 -5.17 -42.15
N THR A 245 -13.67 -4.03 -42.51
CA THR A 245 -13.80 -2.69 -41.93
C THR A 245 -15.25 -2.19 -41.89
N PRO A 246 -15.66 -1.35 -40.93
CA PRO A 246 -16.89 -0.58 -41.04
C PRO A 246 -16.67 0.71 -41.87
N PRO A 247 -17.58 1.07 -42.79
CA PRO A 247 -17.47 2.30 -43.56
C PRO A 247 -18.10 3.50 -42.84
N THR A 248 -17.38 4.61 -42.87
CA THR A 248 -17.89 5.97 -42.70
C THR A 248 -18.44 6.47 -44.03
N SER A 249 -19.65 7.04 -44.05
CA SER A 249 -20.00 8.09 -45.01
C SER A 249 -21.29 8.81 -44.63
N ILE A 250 -21.10 10.09 -44.34
CA ILE A 250 -22.10 11.16 -44.37
C ILE A 250 -22.08 11.74 -45.79
N SER A 251 -23.23 11.87 -46.43
CA SER A 251 -23.50 12.84 -47.50
C SER A 251 -25.02 12.88 -47.73
N SER A 252 -25.71 13.97 -47.42
CA SER A 252 -25.95 15.16 -48.26
C SER A 252 -27.23 15.07 -49.11
N SER A 253 -28.05 16.12 -48.97
CA SER A 253 -28.72 16.87 -50.05
C SER A 253 -30.24 16.72 -50.32
N SER A 254 -30.77 17.89 -50.75
CA SER A 254 -32.07 18.28 -51.35
C SER A 254 -33.29 18.34 -50.42
N GLU A 255 -33.83 19.53 -50.09
CA GLU A 255 -34.59 20.53 -50.91
C GLU A 255 -36.01 20.07 -51.32
N GLY A 256 -37.02 20.88 -50.96
CA GLY A 256 -38.32 20.94 -51.66
C GLY A 256 -39.59 20.64 -50.85
N HIS A 257 -40.28 21.70 -50.41
CA HIS A 257 -41.66 21.80 -49.87
C HIS A 257 -42.78 21.20 -50.78
N PRO A 258 -44.11 21.19 -50.44
CA PRO A 258 -44.83 21.39 -49.15
C PRO A 258 -46.03 20.40 -48.91
N LEU A 259 -46.62 20.47 -47.69
CA LEU A 259 -48.02 20.13 -47.29
C LEU A 259 -48.58 18.71 -47.58
N ASP A 260 -48.81 17.90 -46.53
CA ASP A 260 -50.17 17.45 -46.18
C ASP A 260 -50.26 16.75 -44.80
N ASN A 261 -51.40 16.93 -44.15
CA ASN A 261 -51.79 16.39 -42.85
C ASN A 261 -52.00 14.87 -42.89
N SER A 262 -51.23 14.10 -42.10
CA SER A 262 -51.77 12.86 -41.53
C SER A 262 -51.10 12.50 -40.19
N LYS A 263 -51.93 12.46 -39.15
CA LYS A 263 -51.60 11.95 -37.82
C LYS A 263 -51.29 10.44 -37.94
N LYS A 264 -50.04 10.03 -37.78
CA LYS A 264 -49.68 8.66 -37.44
C LYS A 264 -48.89 8.66 -36.13
N HIS A 265 -49.52 8.11 -35.10
CA HIS A 265 -48.90 7.85 -33.81
C HIS A 265 -47.75 6.87 -34.01
N TYR A 266 -46.54 7.31 -33.68
CA TYR A 266 -45.36 6.45 -33.60
C TYR A 266 -45.43 5.69 -32.27
N THR A 267 -45.85 4.43 -32.31
CA THR A 267 -45.77 3.49 -31.18
C THR A 267 -44.31 3.11 -30.99
N GLY A 268 -43.62 3.81 -30.10
CA GLY A 268 -42.23 3.59 -29.73
C GLY A 268 -42.01 2.27 -28.99
N HIS A 269 -42.13 1.15 -29.70
CA HIS A 269 -41.64 -0.15 -29.26
C HIS A 269 -40.38 -0.50 -30.06
N GLY A 270 -39.24 0.00 -29.59
CA GLY A 270 -37.94 -0.59 -29.94
C GLY A 270 -37.79 -1.98 -29.29
N PRO A 271 -36.92 -2.85 -29.84
CA PRO A 271 -36.86 -4.28 -29.51
C PRO A 271 -36.24 -4.63 -28.14
N PHE A 272 -36.05 -3.65 -27.24
CA PHE A 272 -35.59 -3.87 -25.87
C PHE A 272 -36.71 -3.64 -24.84
N GLY A 273 -37.89 -4.19 -25.14
CA GLY A 273 -39.07 -4.13 -24.27
C GLY A 273 -38.92 -5.04 -23.05
N ASN A 274 -38.45 -4.50 -21.93
CA ASN A 274 -38.54 -5.12 -20.62
C ASN A 274 -39.87 -4.67 -19.96
N PRO A 275 -40.86 -5.55 -19.72
CA PRO A 275 -42.25 -5.14 -19.45
C PRO A 275 -42.57 -4.87 -17.97
N TYR A 276 -41.59 -4.54 -17.12
CA TYR A 276 -41.81 -4.40 -15.66
C TYR A 276 -41.66 -2.99 -15.08
N LEU A 277 -41.47 -1.95 -15.89
CA LEU A 277 -41.49 -0.57 -15.40
C LEU A 277 -42.90 0.05 -15.58
N ASN A 278 -43.68 -0.12 -14.51
CA ASN A 278 -45.02 0.41 -14.31
C ASN A 278 -45.16 1.90 -14.68
N GLU A 279 -46.10 2.20 -15.57
CA GLU A 279 -46.55 3.52 -16.03
C GLU A 279 -47.19 4.39 -14.91
N LYS A 280 -47.39 3.83 -13.71
CA LYS A 280 -47.84 4.56 -12.51
C LYS A 280 -46.73 5.22 -11.70
N MET A 281 -45.45 5.01 -12.02
CA MET A 281 -44.41 5.95 -11.59
C MET A 281 -44.40 7.11 -12.57
N GLY A 282 -45.29 8.09 -12.32
CA GLY A 282 -45.24 9.37 -13.02
C GLY A 282 -43.80 9.85 -13.07
N ILE A 283 -43.39 10.40 -14.22
CA ILE A 283 -42.04 10.83 -14.58
C ILE A 283 -41.49 11.78 -13.50
N THR A 284 -41.03 11.23 -12.38
CA THR A 284 -40.23 11.94 -11.42
C THR A 284 -38.87 11.99 -12.07
N LYS A 285 -38.55 13.11 -12.72
CA LYS A 285 -37.18 13.46 -13.08
C LYS A 285 -36.28 12.98 -11.94
N PRO A 286 -35.26 12.15 -12.18
CA PRO A 286 -34.39 11.69 -11.10
C PRO A 286 -33.94 12.92 -10.31
N LYS A 287 -34.47 13.07 -9.09
CA LYS A 287 -34.26 14.27 -8.25
C LYS A 287 -32.83 14.36 -7.74
N THR A 288 -32.02 13.34 -8.00
CA THR A 288 -30.64 13.22 -7.56
C THR A 288 -29.74 13.18 -8.77
N PHE A 289 -29.02 14.28 -9.00
CA PHE A 289 -27.92 14.34 -9.95
C PHE A 289 -26.89 13.28 -9.56
N ALA A 290 -26.58 12.35 -10.48
CA ALA A 290 -25.52 11.38 -10.26
C ALA A 290 -24.21 12.15 -10.09
N GLN A 291 -23.41 11.77 -9.10
CA GLN A 291 -22.14 12.45 -8.87
C GLN A 291 -21.20 12.14 -10.05
N PRO A 292 -20.74 13.14 -10.83
CA PRO A 292 -19.70 12.91 -11.82
C PRO A 292 -18.47 12.28 -11.17
N ILE A 293 -17.99 11.25 -11.82
CA ILE A 293 -16.86 10.44 -11.42
C ILE A 293 -15.64 11.00 -12.18
N VAL A 294 -14.57 11.34 -11.46
CA VAL A 294 -13.34 11.87 -12.09
C VAL A 294 -12.52 10.75 -12.73
N PHE A 295 -12.50 9.56 -12.11
CA PHE A 295 -11.74 8.39 -12.54
C PHE A 295 -12.68 7.21 -12.82
N PHE A 296 -12.71 6.76 -14.07
CA PHE A 296 -13.47 5.56 -14.43
C PHE A 296 -12.71 4.32 -13.98
N ASP A 297 -11.43 4.23 -14.37
CA ASP A 297 -10.54 3.13 -13.99
C ASP A 297 -9.57 3.56 -12.88
N ILE A 298 -9.97 3.32 -11.63
CA ILE A 298 -9.09 3.57 -10.48
C ILE A 298 -7.86 2.65 -10.46
N GLN A 299 -7.78 1.59 -11.28
CA GLN A 299 -6.59 0.74 -11.38
C GLN A 299 -5.42 1.44 -12.07
N CYS A 300 -5.66 2.55 -12.79
CA CYS A 300 -4.56 3.39 -13.29
C CYS A 300 -3.62 3.85 -12.15
N LEU A 301 -4.14 3.95 -10.93
CA LEU A 301 -3.37 4.32 -9.74
C LEU A 301 -2.45 3.20 -9.25
N ALA A 302 -2.85 1.93 -9.41
CA ALA A 302 -1.97 0.79 -9.13
C ALA A 302 -0.84 0.73 -10.16
N LYS A 303 -1.15 0.97 -11.44
CA LYS A 303 -0.12 1.08 -12.49
C LYS A 303 0.85 2.22 -12.21
N PHE A 304 0.32 3.40 -11.85
CA PHE A 304 1.13 4.54 -11.43
C PHE A 304 1.98 4.22 -10.20
N GLY A 305 1.42 3.62 -9.16
CA GLY A 305 2.16 3.26 -7.94
C GLY A 305 3.28 2.24 -8.14
N ALA A 306 3.19 1.42 -9.20
CA ALA A 306 4.23 0.46 -9.59
C ALA A 306 5.27 1.05 -10.56
N SER A 307 5.06 2.28 -11.05
CA SER A 307 5.93 2.91 -12.04
C SER A 307 7.16 3.58 -11.43
N PRO A 308 8.25 3.81 -12.20
CA PRO A 308 9.47 4.43 -11.69
C PRO A 308 9.26 5.82 -11.09
N VAL A 309 8.38 6.63 -11.69
CA VAL A 309 8.07 7.99 -11.20
C VAL A 309 7.46 8.00 -9.79
N ALA A 310 6.82 6.90 -9.36
CA ALA A 310 6.22 6.79 -8.03
C ALA A 310 7.18 6.18 -6.97
N GLU A 311 8.40 5.78 -7.33
CA GLU A 311 9.37 5.12 -6.44
C GLU A 311 9.72 5.97 -5.21
N HIS A 312 9.84 7.29 -5.42
CA HIS A 312 10.26 8.25 -4.40
C HIS A 312 9.10 9.00 -3.74
N LEU A 313 7.85 8.63 -4.07
CA LEU A 313 6.67 9.28 -3.54
C LEU A 313 6.51 8.95 -2.05
N THR A 314 6.66 9.97 -1.20
CA THR A 314 6.60 9.84 0.27
C THR A 314 5.26 10.27 0.84
N HIS A 315 4.57 11.18 0.17
CA HIS A 315 3.29 11.73 0.62
C HIS A 315 2.23 11.64 -0.48
N LEU A 316 1.21 10.82 -0.23
CA LEU A 316 0.11 10.60 -1.15
C LEU A 316 -1.22 11.02 -0.50
N ARG A 317 -1.95 11.92 -1.15
CA ARG A 317 -3.34 12.25 -0.82
C ARG A 317 -4.23 11.87 -2.00
N MET A 318 -5.19 11.00 -1.76
CA MET A 318 -6.16 10.54 -2.75
C MET A 318 -7.57 10.57 -2.16
N ARG A 319 -8.32 11.62 -2.47
CA ARG A 319 -9.70 11.78 -2.00
C ARG A 319 -10.65 11.63 -3.17
N VAL A 320 -11.08 10.39 -3.43
CA VAL A 320 -12.05 10.07 -4.48
C VAL A 320 -13.30 9.48 -3.83
N PRO A 321 -14.36 10.30 -3.63
CA PRO A 321 -15.54 9.88 -2.91
C PRO A 321 -16.15 8.57 -3.42
N SER A 322 -16.57 7.71 -2.50
CA SER A 322 -17.27 6.44 -2.79
C SER A 322 -16.45 5.36 -3.53
N ARG A 323 -15.17 5.59 -3.84
CA ARG A 323 -14.28 4.57 -4.45
C ARG A 323 -13.52 3.80 -3.38
N ASP A 324 -13.28 2.52 -3.60
CA ASP A 324 -12.46 1.68 -2.72
C ASP A 324 -10.98 1.74 -3.14
N LEU A 325 -10.31 2.83 -2.76
CA LEU A 325 -8.89 3.01 -3.06
C LEU A 325 -8.01 2.07 -2.25
N ALA A 326 -8.44 1.63 -1.06
CA ALA A 326 -7.65 0.73 -0.24
C ALA A 326 -7.41 -0.60 -0.97
N ARG A 327 -8.42 -1.13 -1.67
CA ARG A 327 -8.28 -2.34 -2.50
C ARG A 327 -7.30 -2.15 -3.67
N VAL A 328 -7.33 -0.99 -4.33
CA VAL A 328 -6.39 -0.68 -5.41
C VAL A 328 -4.96 -0.60 -4.88
N LEU A 329 -4.76 0.06 -3.74
CA LEU A 329 -3.45 0.26 -3.12
C LEU A 329 -2.81 -1.04 -2.60
N ILE A 330 -3.56 -2.14 -2.49
CA ILE A 330 -3.02 -3.47 -2.16
C ILE A 330 -2.99 -4.43 -3.36
N SER A 331 -3.51 -4.00 -4.52
CA SER A 331 -3.54 -4.80 -5.74
C SER A 331 -2.20 -4.69 -6.46
N THR A 332 -1.24 -5.52 -6.06
CA THR A 332 0.10 -5.53 -6.67
C THR A 332 0.04 -6.17 -8.06
N PRO A 333 0.50 -5.49 -9.13
CA PRO A 333 0.41 -6.01 -10.50
C PRO A 333 1.35 -7.21 -10.73
N ARG A 334 2.43 -7.32 -9.94
CA ARG A 334 3.37 -8.45 -9.97
C ARG A 334 3.66 -8.95 -8.56
N ILE A 335 3.99 -10.23 -8.45
CA ILE A 335 4.35 -10.86 -7.18
C ILE A 335 5.65 -10.23 -6.68
N GLY A 336 5.58 -9.50 -5.56
CA GLY A 336 6.73 -8.88 -4.90
C GLY A 336 6.85 -7.37 -5.07
N ASP A 337 6.13 -6.77 -6.02
CA ASP A 337 6.15 -5.32 -6.21
C ASP A 337 5.32 -4.64 -5.12
N VAL A 338 5.90 -3.62 -4.49
CA VAL A 338 5.22 -2.76 -3.53
C VAL A 338 4.87 -1.46 -4.24
N LEU A 339 3.58 -1.15 -4.33
CA LEU A 339 3.13 0.15 -4.81
C LEU A 339 3.67 1.23 -3.87
N PHE A 340 4.18 2.34 -4.38
CA PHE A 340 4.70 3.46 -3.60
C PHE A 340 5.66 3.01 -2.46
N PRO A 341 6.83 2.43 -2.80
CA PRO A 341 7.71 1.79 -1.82
C PRO A 341 8.27 2.76 -0.76
N SER A 342 8.28 4.06 -1.06
CA SER A 342 8.75 5.12 -0.15
C SER A 342 7.64 5.81 0.66
N LEU A 343 6.40 5.32 0.59
CA LEU A 343 5.25 6.01 1.18
C LEU A 343 5.30 6.07 2.71
N ARG A 344 5.22 7.29 3.25
CA ARG A 344 5.21 7.59 4.70
C ARG A 344 3.91 8.26 5.16
N TYR A 345 3.23 8.96 4.26
CA TYR A 345 1.95 9.62 4.54
C TYR A 345 0.92 9.21 3.50
N LEU A 346 -0.22 8.72 3.96
CA LEU A 346 -1.36 8.34 3.12
C LEU A 346 -2.63 9.01 3.63
N ASP A 347 -3.27 9.80 2.78
CA ASP A 347 -4.59 10.36 3.03
C ASP A 347 -5.57 9.83 1.99
N ILE A 348 -6.38 8.86 2.38
CA ILE A 348 -7.46 8.29 1.55
C ILE A 348 -8.83 8.70 2.08
N SER A 349 -8.92 9.92 2.62
CA SER A 349 -10.17 10.46 3.14
C SER A 349 -11.26 10.49 2.07
N THR A 350 -12.52 10.40 2.49
CA THR A 350 -13.74 10.36 1.65
C THR A 350 -13.92 9.09 0.80
N THR A 351 -12.91 8.21 0.75
CA THR A 351 -13.00 6.93 0.06
C THR A 351 -13.81 5.91 0.88
N ASN A 352 -14.15 4.76 0.29
CA ASN A 352 -14.81 3.68 0.99
C ASN A 352 -13.76 2.74 1.61
N VAL A 353 -13.48 2.93 2.91
CA VAL A 353 -12.61 2.05 3.70
C VAL A 353 -13.41 1.53 4.87
N ARG A 354 -13.27 0.23 5.17
CA ARG A 354 -13.87 -0.44 6.32
C ARG A 354 -12.78 -1.03 7.22
N ILE A 355 -13.13 -1.27 8.48
CA ILE A 355 -12.27 -2.01 9.42
C ILE A 355 -12.31 -3.52 9.10
N ASP A 356 -11.59 -3.93 8.08
CA ASP A 356 -11.57 -5.32 7.60
C ASP A 356 -10.16 -5.81 7.21
N THR A 357 -10.11 -6.95 6.52
CA THR A 357 -8.88 -7.55 6.02
C THR A 357 -8.16 -6.69 4.99
N THR A 358 -8.87 -5.79 4.30
CA THR A 358 -8.30 -4.85 3.32
C THR A 358 -7.42 -3.84 4.02
N LEU A 359 -7.92 -3.20 5.09
CA LEU A 359 -7.13 -2.27 5.90
C LEU A 359 -5.92 -2.97 6.55
N SER A 360 -6.12 -4.19 7.08
CA SER A 360 -5.03 -5.00 7.62
C SER A 360 -3.96 -5.31 6.56
N THR A 361 -4.37 -5.63 5.34
CA THR A 361 -3.45 -5.91 4.23
C THR A 361 -2.72 -4.66 3.79
N LEU A 362 -3.40 -3.50 3.74
CA LEU A 362 -2.78 -2.21 3.45
C LEU A 362 -1.64 -1.92 4.44
N LEU A 363 -1.89 -2.07 5.73
CA LEU A 363 -0.87 -1.82 6.77
C LEU A 363 0.30 -2.81 6.72
N ARG A 364 0.04 -4.06 6.30
CA ARG A 364 1.09 -5.06 6.04
C ARG A 364 1.95 -4.70 4.83
N THR A 365 1.34 -4.17 3.78
CA THR A 365 2.00 -3.77 2.54
C THR A 365 2.90 -2.56 2.78
N TYR A 366 2.37 -1.48 3.36
CA TYR A 366 3.07 -0.21 3.55
C TYR A 366 3.78 -0.11 4.91
N THR A 367 4.88 -0.85 5.08
CA THR A 367 5.62 -0.84 6.36
C THR A 367 6.44 0.40 6.65
N ARG A 368 6.47 1.38 5.75
CA ARG A 368 7.09 2.69 6.02
C ARG A 368 6.05 3.75 6.35
N LEU A 369 4.76 3.38 6.36
CA LEU A 369 3.67 4.30 6.61
C LEU A 369 3.72 4.79 8.06
N GLU A 370 3.83 6.10 8.22
CA GLU A 370 3.88 6.79 9.51
C GLU A 370 2.56 7.50 9.81
N HIS A 371 1.88 8.01 8.77
CA HIS A 371 0.67 8.81 8.92
C HIS A 371 -0.43 8.31 8.00
N LEU A 372 -1.59 7.96 8.57
CA LEU A 372 -2.76 7.52 7.83
C LEU A 372 -3.96 8.43 8.15
N VAL A 373 -4.58 9.02 7.13
CA VAL A 373 -5.77 9.87 7.27
C VAL A 373 -6.94 9.21 6.56
N LEU A 374 -7.99 8.93 7.34
CA LEU A 374 -9.22 8.22 6.99
C LEU A 374 -10.44 9.08 7.33
N ASP A 375 -10.41 10.38 7.01
CA ASP A 375 -11.56 11.22 7.32
C ASP A 375 -12.73 10.90 6.42
N ARG A 376 -13.93 10.86 7.00
CA ARG A 376 -15.19 10.70 6.25
C ARG A 376 -15.19 9.44 5.38
N VAL A 377 -14.41 8.44 5.75
CA VAL A 377 -14.56 7.07 5.25
C VAL A 377 -15.68 6.40 6.05
N ASN A 378 -16.10 5.22 5.63
CA ASN A 378 -17.13 4.44 6.32
C ASN A 378 -16.48 3.35 7.18
N LEU A 379 -15.53 3.74 8.04
CA LEU A 379 -14.61 2.83 8.73
C LEU A 379 -15.39 1.88 9.64
N PHE A 380 -16.29 2.45 10.44
CA PHE A 380 -17.10 1.74 11.42
C PHE A 380 -18.52 1.41 10.95
N GLY A 381 -18.85 1.76 9.71
CA GLY A 381 -20.19 1.53 9.18
C GLY A 381 -21.28 2.26 9.96
N PHE A 382 -22.49 1.68 9.96
CA PHE A 382 -23.62 2.19 10.74
C PHE A 382 -23.48 1.91 12.25
N SER A 383 -22.55 1.04 12.65
CA SER A 383 -22.36 0.60 14.03
C SER A 383 -21.56 1.60 14.87
N ALA A 384 -20.96 2.63 14.26
CA ALA A 384 -20.10 3.61 14.91
C ALA A 384 -20.74 4.24 16.18
N ARG A 385 -22.04 4.54 16.14
CA ARG A 385 -22.71 5.23 17.27
C ARG A 385 -22.87 4.38 18.52
N GLU A 386 -23.06 3.08 18.34
CA GLU A 386 -23.35 2.13 19.43
C GLU A 386 -22.10 1.40 19.88
N LYS A 387 -21.25 0.99 18.93
CA LYS A 387 -20.05 0.18 19.15
C LYS A 387 -18.75 0.94 18.91
N GLY A 388 -18.81 2.26 18.82
CA GLY A 388 -17.63 3.09 18.56
C GLY A 388 -16.43 2.80 19.46
N PRO A 389 -16.60 2.67 20.80
CA PRO A 389 -15.51 2.33 21.70
C PRO A 389 -14.90 0.94 21.39
N GLU A 390 -15.72 -0.11 21.27
CA GLU A 390 -15.28 -1.47 20.90
C GLU A 390 -14.52 -1.49 19.56
N LEU A 391 -15.04 -0.77 18.55
CA LEU A 391 -14.42 -0.69 17.23
C LEU A 391 -13.11 0.12 17.25
N CYS A 392 -12.99 1.12 18.11
CA CYS A 392 -11.74 1.84 18.34
C CYS A 392 -10.69 0.95 19.00
N HIS A 393 -11.09 0.15 20.00
CA HIS A 393 -10.25 -0.88 20.60
C HIS A 393 -9.76 -1.88 19.54
N ASP A 394 -10.67 -2.43 18.74
CA ASP A 394 -10.34 -3.35 17.64
C ASP A 394 -9.41 -2.71 16.62
N LEU A 395 -9.63 -1.43 16.28
CA LEU A 395 -8.74 -0.67 15.39
C LEU A 395 -7.33 -0.58 15.98
N GLY A 396 -7.19 -0.17 17.23
CA GLY A 396 -5.90 -0.11 17.92
C GLY A 396 -5.16 -1.45 17.88
N GLY A 397 -5.86 -2.55 18.17
CA GLY A 397 -5.32 -3.91 18.10
C GLY A 397 -4.96 -4.35 16.69
N LEU A 398 -5.77 -4.00 15.69
CA LEU A 398 -5.58 -4.34 14.27
C LEU A 398 -4.30 -3.70 13.72
N LEU A 399 -4.06 -2.43 14.00
CA LEU A 399 -2.88 -1.69 13.52
C LEU A 399 -1.57 -2.34 13.95
N VAL A 400 -1.52 -2.81 15.20
CA VAL A 400 -0.35 -3.50 15.75
C VAL A 400 -0.25 -4.94 15.24
N SER A 401 -1.38 -5.64 15.17
CA SER A 401 -1.45 -7.04 14.72
C SER A 401 -1.09 -7.22 13.24
N ALA A 402 -1.22 -6.18 12.42
CA ALA A 402 -0.75 -6.17 11.04
C ALA A 402 0.76 -6.50 10.96
N GLY A 403 1.58 -5.93 11.85
CA GLY A 403 3.00 -6.26 11.96
C GLY A 403 3.22 -7.73 12.31
N LEU A 404 2.52 -8.23 13.33
CA LEU A 404 2.59 -9.65 13.73
C LEU A 404 2.26 -10.60 12.57
N ALA A 405 1.19 -10.31 11.83
CA ALA A 405 0.77 -11.08 10.67
C ALA A 405 1.84 -11.06 9.57
N LYS A 406 2.50 -9.91 9.34
CA LYS A 406 3.62 -9.79 8.39
C LYS A 406 4.81 -10.65 8.78
N GLY A 407 5.21 -10.64 10.06
CA GLY A 407 6.30 -11.48 10.56
C GLY A 407 6.03 -12.98 10.36
N LYS A 408 4.83 -13.44 10.73
CA LYS A 408 4.40 -14.84 10.54
C LYS A 408 4.33 -15.24 9.07
N GLU A 409 3.83 -14.35 8.22
CA GLU A 409 3.77 -14.59 6.78
C GLU A 409 5.17 -14.69 6.18
N ARG A 410 6.10 -13.82 6.59
CA ARG A 410 7.49 -13.87 6.11
C ARG A 410 8.22 -15.15 6.56
N GLU A 411 8.05 -15.56 7.82
CA GLU A 411 8.59 -16.85 8.31
C GLU A 411 8.02 -18.03 7.48
N ARG A 412 6.71 -18.02 7.18
CA ARG A 412 6.06 -19.03 6.34
C ARG A 412 6.60 -19.04 4.92
N GLN A 413 6.79 -17.87 4.31
CA GLN A 413 7.33 -17.72 2.96
C GLN A 413 8.75 -18.28 2.87
N ILE A 414 9.62 -17.93 3.84
CA ILE A 414 10.99 -18.45 3.89
C ILE A 414 10.99 -19.97 4.06
N ALA A 415 10.15 -20.51 4.96
CA ALA A 415 10.04 -21.96 5.14
C ALA A 415 9.53 -22.69 3.89
N ALA A 416 8.57 -22.11 3.17
CA ALA A 416 8.05 -22.66 1.92
C ALA A 416 9.11 -22.66 0.81
N TRP A 417 9.87 -21.57 0.69
CA TRP A 417 10.98 -21.47 -0.25
C TRP A 417 12.11 -22.45 0.07
N GLU A 418 12.49 -22.59 1.35
CA GLU A 418 13.50 -23.55 1.76
C GLU A 418 13.05 -25.00 1.45
N LEU A 419 11.76 -25.30 1.65
CA LEU A 419 11.20 -26.59 1.27
C LEU A 419 11.25 -26.81 -0.24
N GLN A 420 10.84 -25.82 -1.04
CA GLN A 420 10.89 -25.88 -2.50
C GLN A 420 12.31 -26.09 -3.02
N GLU A 421 13.27 -25.37 -2.45
CA GLU A 421 14.68 -25.47 -2.83
C GLU A 421 15.27 -26.84 -2.47
N ARG A 422 14.94 -27.40 -1.30
CA ARG A 422 15.34 -28.76 -0.93
C ARG A 422 14.71 -29.81 -1.85
N THR A 423 13.44 -29.65 -2.21
CA THR A 423 12.77 -30.55 -3.16
C THR A 423 13.47 -30.49 -4.52
N ARG A 424 13.80 -29.30 -5.02
CA ARG A 424 14.54 -29.09 -6.28
C ARG A 424 15.91 -29.79 -6.27
N LEU A 425 16.66 -29.67 -5.18
CA LEU A 425 17.97 -30.33 -5.03
C LEU A 425 17.83 -31.85 -4.95
N ALA A 426 16.83 -32.35 -4.21
CA ALA A 426 16.58 -33.78 -4.09
C ALA A 426 16.15 -34.40 -5.43
N GLU A 427 15.33 -33.69 -6.21
CA GLU A 427 14.93 -34.09 -7.56
C GLU A 427 16.13 -34.12 -8.52
N ALA A 428 16.97 -33.08 -8.49
CA ALA A 428 18.19 -33.03 -9.31
C ALA A 428 19.17 -34.16 -8.95
N GLU A 429 19.33 -34.47 -7.66
CA GLU A 429 20.16 -35.60 -7.23
C GLU A 429 19.54 -36.95 -7.64
N ALA A 430 18.23 -37.13 -7.48
CA ALA A 430 17.54 -38.33 -7.91
C ALA A 430 17.65 -38.53 -9.43
N ALA A 431 17.54 -37.46 -10.22
CA ALA A 431 17.76 -37.47 -11.66
C ALA A 431 19.20 -37.87 -12.01
N ARG A 432 20.20 -37.30 -11.32
CA ARG A 432 21.62 -37.69 -11.49
C ARG A 432 21.85 -39.17 -11.17
N ARG A 433 21.27 -39.69 -10.09
CA ARG A 433 21.36 -41.12 -9.73
C ARG A 433 20.71 -42.01 -10.78
N ARG A 434 19.55 -41.63 -11.32
CA ARG A 434 18.91 -42.33 -12.44
C ARG A 434 19.81 -42.33 -13.69
N ALA A 435 20.37 -41.17 -14.06
CA ALA A 435 21.28 -41.06 -15.20
C ALA A 435 22.55 -41.92 -15.03
N GLN A 436 23.14 -41.93 -13.84
CA GLN A 436 24.29 -42.81 -13.53
C GLN A 436 23.92 -44.29 -13.61
N SER A 437 22.76 -44.69 -13.08
CA SER A 437 22.28 -46.07 -13.19
C SER A 437 22.03 -46.49 -14.64
N HIS A 438 21.56 -45.57 -15.48
CA HIS A 438 21.35 -45.82 -16.90
C HIS A 438 22.68 -45.94 -17.68
N ALA A 439 23.65 -45.06 -17.40
CA ALA A 439 24.98 -45.13 -18.00
C ALA A 439 25.74 -46.41 -17.59
N ALA A 440 25.59 -46.84 -16.33
CA ALA A 440 26.17 -48.10 -15.85
C ALA A 440 25.57 -49.32 -16.57
N ARG A 441 24.26 -49.31 -16.86
CA ARG A 441 23.60 -50.35 -17.66
C ARG A 441 24.09 -50.38 -19.11
N GLN A 442 24.34 -49.22 -19.72
CA GLN A 442 24.82 -49.15 -21.12
C GLN A 442 26.29 -49.55 -21.29
N ASN A 443 27.16 -49.27 -20.31
CA ASN A 443 28.58 -49.64 -20.37
C ASN A 443 28.88 -51.08 -19.91
N GLY A 444 27.95 -51.74 -19.22
CA GLY A 444 28.10 -53.13 -18.75
C GLY A 444 27.79 -54.19 -19.82
N GLY A 445 28.27 -53.99 -21.04
CA GLY A 445 27.95 -54.80 -22.22
C GLY A 445 28.09 -56.32 -22.02
N GLY A 446 26.97 -57.01 -22.07
CA GLY A 446 26.83 -58.33 -22.67
C GLY A 446 25.87 -58.19 -23.84
N GLU A 447 26.39 -58.20 -25.07
CA GLU A 447 25.60 -58.02 -26.30
C GLU A 447 24.70 -59.24 -26.64
N GLU A 448 24.63 -60.26 -25.78
CA GLU A 448 23.91 -61.51 -26.05
C GLU A 448 22.50 -61.63 -25.42
N GLU A 449 22.06 -60.69 -24.57
CA GLU A 449 20.71 -60.73 -23.93
C GLU A 449 19.68 -59.74 -24.51
N GLN A 450 20.02 -58.98 -25.56
CA GLN A 450 19.19 -57.87 -26.07
C GLN A 450 17.90 -58.26 -26.81
N GLN A 451 17.62 -59.55 -27.06
CA GLN A 451 16.37 -59.98 -27.72
C GLN A 451 15.31 -60.56 -26.77
N GLN A 452 15.65 -60.97 -25.54
CA GLN A 452 14.66 -61.43 -24.55
C GLN A 452 14.16 -60.31 -23.62
N ASP A 453 14.95 -59.24 -23.42
CA ASP A 453 14.61 -58.16 -22.48
C ASP A 453 13.65 -57.09 -23.05
N VAL A 454 13.49 -56.99 -24.37
CA VAL A 454 12.56 -56.01 -24.98
C VAL A 454 11.09 -56.43 -24.81
N GLU A 455 10.82 -57.73 -24.84
CA GLU A 455 9.47 -58.29 -24.62
C GLU A 455 9.09 -58.23 -23.13
N SER A 456 10.06 -58.48 -22.24
CA SER A 456 9.94 -58.32 -20.78
C SER A 456 9.75 -56.86 -20.35
N ALA A 457 10.51 -55.91 -20.91
CA ALA A 457 10.39 -54.50 -20.58
C ALA A 457 9.05 -53.89 -21.04
N ALA A 458 8.53 -54.33 -22.20
CA ALA A 458 7.21 -53.93 -22.67
C ALA A 458 6.09 -54.48 -21.78
N GLU A 459 6.20 -55.74 -21.34
CA GLU A 459 5.22 -56.36 -20.44
C GLU A 459 5.25 -55.74 -19.03
N ILE A 460 6.44 -55.38 -18.52
CA ILE A 460 6.62 -54.66 -17.26
C ILE A 460 6.04 -53.25 -17.35
N ALA A 461 6.29 -52.53 -18.44
CA ALA A 461 5.75 -51.18 -18.66
C ALA A 461 4.22 -51.19 -18.82
N GLU A 462 3.64 -52.24 -19.39
CA GLU A 462 2.19 -52.39 -19.48
C GLU A 462 1.56 -52.79 -18.14
N ARG A 463 2.24 -53.61 -17.34
CA ARG A 463 1.84 -53.97 -15.98
C ARG A 463 1.86 -52.76 -15.05
N GLU A 464 2.91 -51.95 -15.09
CA GLU A 464 2.98 -50.68 -14.33
C GLU A 464 1.87 -49.72 -14.76
N ARG A 465 1.60 -49.59 -16.07
CA ARG A 465 0.47 -48.77 -16.57
C ARG A 465 -0.87 -49.25 -16.05
N ARG A 466 -1.09 -50.58 -15.98
CA ARG A 466 -2.33 -51.18 -15.47
C ARG A 466 -2.48 -50.98 -13.97
N GLU A 467 -1.41 -51.14 -13.20
CA GLU A 467 -1.40 -50.90 -11.75
C GLU A 467 -1.59 -49.42 -11.41
N GLU A 468 -1.03 -48.51 -12.20
CA GLU A 468 -1.21 -47.07 -12.04
C GLU A 468 -2.64 -46.64 -12.38
N LEU A 469 -3.23 -47.20 -13.45
CA LEU A 469 -4.65 -47.00 -13.78
C LEU A 469 -5.55 -47.51 -12.66
N GLN A 470 -5.21 -48.65 -12.05
CA GLN A 470 -5.96 -49.24 -10.94
C GLN A 470 -5.86 -48.39 -9.67
N ARG A 471 -4.68 -47.84 -9.34
CA ARG A 471 -4.53 -46.85 -8.26
C ARG A 471 -5.34 -45.58 -8.52
N ASN A 472 -5.36 -45.08 -9.76
CA ASN A 472 -6.15 -43.91 -10.11
C ASN A 472 -7.66 -44.18 -10.03
N ILE A 473 -8.13 -45.37 -10.42
CA ILE A 473 -9.52 -45.80 -10.25
C ILE A 473 -9.87 -45.92 -8.75
N GLU A 474 -8.96 -46.44 -7.93
CA GLU A 474 -9.16 -46.60 -6.49
C GLU A 474 -9.19 -45.25 -5.75
N LEU A 475 -8.31 -44.32 -6.14
CA LEU A 475 -8.34 -42.93 -5.71
C LEU A 475 -9.61 -42.20 -6.18
N ALA A 476 -10.05 -42.42 -7.41
CA ALA A 476 -11.30 -41.84 -7.92
C ALA A 476 -12.54 -42.41 -7.21
N ARG A 477 -12.54 -43.70 -6.86
CA ARG A 477 -13.57 -44.33 -6.03
C ARG A 477 -13.55 -43.80 -4.59
N SER A 478 -12.37 -43.55 -4.01
CA SER A 478 -12.25 -42.93 -2.69
C SER A 478 -12.79 -41.50 -2.65
N ARG A 479 -12.76 -40.79 -3.79
CA ARG A 479 -13.29 -39.41 -3.93
C ARG A 479 -14.79 -39.35 -4.24
N ARG A 480 -15.44 -40.46 -4.63
CA ARG A 480 -16.89 -40.53 -4.92
C ARG A 480 -17.76 -41.08 -3.77
N GLY A 481 -17.19 -41.34 -2.60
CA GLY A 481 -17.91 -41.82 -1.42
C GLY A 481 -18.57 -40.70 -0.60
N HIS A 482 -19.90 -40.67 -0.62
CA HIS A 482 -20.82 -40.13 0.40
C HIS A 482 -20.86 -38.61 0.69
N ARG A 483 -21.71 -37.90 -0.07
CA ARG A 483 -22.54 -36.81 0.48
C ARG A 483 -23.89 -37.40 0.89
N SER A 484 -24.18 -37.51 2.20
CA SER A 484 -25.51 -37.28 2.81
C SER A 484 -25.48 -37.46 4.32
N ALA A 485 -26.04 -36.45 5.00
CA ALA A 485 -26.77 -36.46 6.27
C ALA A 485 -26.06 -36.81 7.60
N ALA A 486 -25.91 -35.74 8.41
CA ALA A 486 -26.28 -35.61 9.83
C ALA A 486 -25.61 -36.48 10.93
N GLN A 487 -25.03 -35.75 11.90
CA GLN A 487 -24.90 -36.03 13.34
C GLN A 487 -24.49 -37.43 13.80
N ALA A 488 -23.28 -37.54 14.38
CA ALA A 488 -23.08 -37.65 15.84
C ALA A 488 -21.63 -38.05 16.15
N ASN A 489 -21.20 -37.64 17.35
CA ASN A 489 -19.88 -37.79 17.91
C ASN A 489 -19.53 -39.26 18.23
N PHE A 490 -18.25 -39.50 18.51
CA PHE A 490 -17.60 -40.76 18.96
C PHE A 490 -16.91 -41.59 17.87
N SER A 491 -15.63 -41.26 17.62
CA SER A 491 -14.65 -42.19 17.04
C SER A 491 -13.73 -42.68 18.16
N LEU A 492 -13.91 -43.96 18.52
CA LEU A 492 -12.99 -44.73 19.35
C LEU A 492 -11.67 -44.91 18.59
N ARG A 493 -10.58 -44.61 19.30
CA ARG A 493 -9.20 -44.66 18.84
C ARG A 493 -8.78 -46.10 18.54
N ASP A 494 -8.24 -46.30 17.33
CA ASP A 494 -7.07 -47.14 17.15
C ASP A 494 -5.96 -46.32 16.49
N ARG A 495 -4.81 -46.25 17.17
CA ARG A 495 -3.61 -45.49 16.77
C ARG A 495 -2.47 -46.46 16.54
N PRO A 496 -1.76 -46.34 15.41
CA PRO A 496 -0.33 -46.58 15.37
C PRO A 496 0.45 -45.27 15.21
N ALA A 497 1.52 -45.17 16.01
CA ALA A 497 2.72 -44.35 15.86
C ALA A 497 2.60 -42.82 15.66
N ARG A 498 2.69 -42.10 16.80
CA ARG A 498 3.11 -40.70 16.87
C ARG A 498 4.62 -40.55 16.61
N ARG A 499 4.99 -39.79 15.58
CA ARG A 499 6.16 -38.90 15.45
C ARG A 499 5.67 -37.78 14.51
N PHE A 500 5.65 -36.48 14.77
CA PHE A 500 6.28 -35.56 15.71
C PHE A 500 5.23 -34.57 16.24
N GLY A 501 5.46 -34.01 17.43
CA GLY A 501 4.71 -32.86 17.93
C GLY A 501 5.36 -31.55 17.52
N ALA A 502 4.62 -30.71 16.80
CA ALA A 502 4.68 -29.25 16.84
C ALA A 502 3.37 -28.75 16.23
N GLY A 503 2.59 -28.01 17.01
CA GLY A 503 1.33 -27.43 16.57
C GLY A 503 1.52 -26.28 15.57
N ALA A 504 0.46 -26.07 14.79
CA ALA A 504 0.19 -25.00 13.82
C ALA A 504 0.30 -25.37 12.33
N THR A 505 -0.89 -25.38 11.71
CA THR A 505 -1.24 -25.18 10.29
C THR A 505 -0.90 -26.27 9.27
N ALA A 506 -1.71 -27.35 9.29
CA ALA A 506 -1.84 -28.33 8.20
C ALA A 506 -2.98 -28.00 7.20
N ALA A 507 -3.38 -26.72 7.06
CA ALA A 507 -4.56 -26.35 6.27
C ALA A 507 -4.29 -26.00 4.79
N ASN A 508 -3.04 -25.68 4.40
CA ASN A 508 -2.75 -25.23 3.02
C ASN A 508 -1.82 -26.14 2.20
N ALA A 509 -1.38 -27.29 2.75
CA ALA A 509 -0.61 -28.27 1.96
C ALA A 509 -1.45 -29.03 0.91
N SER A 510 -2.79 -28.87 0.93
CA SER A 510 -3.70 -29.62 0.06
C SER A 510 -3.84 -29.04 -1.36
N ALA A 511 -3.34 -27.83 -1.65
CA ALA A 511 -3.48 -27.20 -2.97
C ALA A 511 -2.38 -27.62 -3.98
N LEU A 512 -1.26 -28.18 -3.52
CA LEU A 512 -0.18 -28.71 -4.38
C LEU A 512 -0.25 -30.24 -4.57
N ALA A 513 -1.21 -30.91 -3.93
CA ALA A 513 -1.34 -32.38 -3.96
C ALA A 513 -2.05 -32.92 -5.22
N GLY A 514 -2.20 -32.11 -6.26
CA GLY A 514 -2.86 -32.49 -7.53
C GLY A 514 -1.94 -33.10 -8.58
N MET A 515 -0.62 -33.09 -8.37
CA MET A 515 0.34 -33.66 -9.31
C MET A 515 0.93 -34.94 -8.71
N ASN A 516 0.70 -36.08 -9.37
CA ASN A 516 1.31 -37.38 -9.07
C ASN A 516 2.82 -37.30 -9.35
N VAL A 517 3.58 -36.64 -8.48
CA VAL A 517 5.04 -36.67 -8.51
C VAL A 517 5.48 -37.86 -7.65
N PRO A 518 6.30 -38.80 -8.16
CA PRO A 518 6.87 -39.86 -7.34
C PRO A 518 7.56 -39.24 -6.12
N SER A 519 7.25 -39.74 -4.92
CA SER A 519 7.68 -39.12 -3.67
C SER A 519 9.20 -39.14 -3.53
N VAL A 520 9.87 -38.09 -4.01
CA VAL A 520 11.30 -37.90 -3.82
C VAL A 520 11.54 -37.71 -2.32
N PHE A 521 12.50 -38.45 -1.79
CA PHE A 521 12.91 -38.29 -0.39
C PHE A 521 13.56 -36.92 -0.22
N VAL A 522 12.86 -35.98 0.40
CA VAL A 522 13.39 -34.65 0.71
C VAL A 522 14.21 -34.73 1.99
N PRO A 523 15.50 -34.36 1.99
CA PRO A 523 16.34 -34.41 3.19
C PRO A 523 15.81 -33.45 4.28
N PRO A 524 16.04 -33.73 5.58
CA PRO A 524 15.65 -32.83 6.66
C PRO A 524 16.28 -31.43 6.50
N PRO A 525 15.67 -30.38 7.05
CA PRO A 525 16.21 -29.03 6.93
C PRO A 525 17.50 -28.90 7.73
N ASP A 526 18.59 -28.51 7.05
CA ASP A 526 19.85 -28.16 7.72
C ASP A 526 19.83 -26.72 8.26
N LYS A 527 18.90 -25.89 7.76
CA LYS A 527 18.74 -24.48 8.12
C LYS A 527 17.44 -24.23 8.90
N LEU A 528 17.44 -23.23 9.77
CA LEU A 528 16.25 -22.76 10.47
C LEU A 528 16.27 -21.22 10.51
N TYR A 529 15.35 -20.63 9.75
CA TYR A 529 15.16 -19.19 9.71
C TYR A 529 14.04 -18.79 10.68
N LEU A 530 14.32 -17.83 11.56
CA LEU A 530 13.35 -17.24 12.48
C LEU A 530 13.25 -15.74 12.20
N VAL A 531 12.03 -15.20 12.21
CA VAL A 531 11.78 -13.80 11.87
C VAL A 531 11.02 -13.12 13.01
N LEU A 532 11.57 -12.03 13.52
CA LEU A 532 10.88 -11.16 14.47
C LEU A 532 9.82 -10.31 13.75
N PRO A 533 8.62 -10.14 14.33
CA PRO A 533 7.58 -9.29 13.73
C PRO A 533 8.01 -7.82 13.75
N PRO A 534 7.77 -7.02 12.70
CA PRO A 534 8.06 -5.60 12.73
C PRO A 534 7.17 -4.91 13.76
N LEU A 535 7.71 -3.90 14.44
CA LEU A 535 6.92 -2.94 15.19
C LEU A 535 6.09 -2.08 14.24
N PRO A 536 4.90 -1.61 14.65
CA PRO A 536 4.13 -0.67 13.87
C PRO A 536 4.93 0.62 13.67
N THR A 537 5.02 1.09 12.43
CA THR A 537 5.70 2.35 12.07
C THR A 537 4.76 3.55 12.13
N LEU A 538 3.47 3.28 12.28
CA LEU A 538 2.42 4.29 12.29
C LEU A 538 2.55 5.16 13.54
N LYS A 539 2.86 6.44 13.31
CA LYS A 539 2.92 7.50 14.32
C LYS A 539 1.56 8.17 14.53
N SER A 540 0.70 8.19 13.51
CA SER A 540 -0.66 8.70 13.65
C SER A 540 -1.65 8.07 12.67
N ILE A 541 -2.88 7.85 13.14
CA ILE A 541 -4.09 7.57 12.37
C ILE A 541 -5.15 8.62 12.70
N SER A 542 -5.84 9.12 11.68
CA SER A 542 -6.81 10.20 11.81
C SER A 542 -8.15 9.78 11.22
N ILE A 543 -9.26 9.91 11.97
CA ILE A 543 -10.61 9.48 11.55
C ILE A 543 -11.69 10.56 11.76
N GLY A 544 -11.28 11.82 11.87
CA GLY A 544 -12.11 12.90 12.44
C GLY A 544 -13.43 13.16 11.73
N GLY A 545 -13.59 12.71 10.48
CA GLY A 545 -14.86 12.78 9.78
C GLY A 545 -16.02 11.99 10.41
N GLU A 546 -15.78 10.95 11.21
CA GLU A 546 -16.86 10.23 11.91
C GLU A 546 -17.18 10.85 13.28
N ALA A 547 -16.15 11.36 13.95
CA ALA A 547 -16.23 11.91 15.31
C ALA A 547 -16.91 13.28 15.40
N HIS A 548 -17.10 14.00 14.28
CA HIS A 548 -17.67 15.36 14.29
C HIS A 548 -19.08 15.48 14.89
N THR A 549 -19.83 14.39 14.97
CA THR A 549 -21.18 14.38 15.58
C THR A 549 -21.18 13.95 17.05
N LEU A 550 -20.04 13.54 17.58
CA LEU A 550 -19.90 13.02 18.93
C LEU A 550 -19.59 14.14 19.92
N SER A 551 -20.00 13.96 21.17
CA SER A 551 -19.56 14.84 22.25
C SER A 551 -18.06 14.65 22.50
N SER A 552 -17.39 15.69 23.00
CA SER A 552 -15.97 15.62 23.40
C SER A 552 -15.68 14.49 24.40
N THR A 553 -16.65 14.16 25.27
CA THR A 553 -16.55 13.04 26.22
C THR A 553 -16.50 11.68 25.52
N LYS A 554 -17.37 11.43 24.53
CA LYS A 554 -17.35 10.19 23.75
C LYS A 554 -16.11 10.08 22.88
N VAL A 555 -15.63 11.21 22.37
CA VAL A 555 -14.36 11.27 21.64
C VAL A 555 -13.20 10.84 22.55
N ALA A 556 -13.15 11.32 23.79
CA ALA A 556 -12.14 10.90 24.75
C ALA A 556 -12.23 9.39 25.07
N GLU A 557 -13.44 8.85 25.24
CA GLU A 557 -13.68 7.41 25.44
C GLU A 557 -13.18 6.57 24.25
N TRP A 558 -13.46 7.00 23.01
CA TRP A 558 -12.95 6.33 21.81
C TRP A 558 -11.43 6.32 21.76
N GLU A 559 -10.80 7.42 22.13
CA GLU A 559 -9.35 7.51 22.18
C GLU A 559 -8.76 6.62 23.26
N GLU A 560 -9.35 6.57 24.45
CA GLU A 560 -8.94 5.68 25.52
C GLU A 560 -9.01 4.21 25.11
N GLU A 561 -10.14 3.77 24.54
CA GLU A 561 -10.32 2.40 24.06
C GLU A 561 -9.37 2.04 22.91
N PHE A 562 -9.13 2.97 21.97
CA PHE A 562 -8.11 2.79 20.94
C PHE A 562 -6.73 2.53 21.56
N HIS A 563 -6.33 3.32 22.56
CA HIS A 563 -5.05 3.16 23.23
C HIS A 563 -4.96 1.89 24.08
N ALA A 564 -6.08 1.42 24.65
CA ALA A 564 -6.16 0.11 25.31
C ALA A 564 -5.91 -1.03 24.31
N GLY A 565 -6.63 -1.05 23.19
CA GLY A 565 -6.45 -2.06 22.14
C GLY A 565 -5.06 -2.03 21.49
N TRP A 566 -4.49 -0.84 21.28
CA TRP A 566 -3.12 -0.66 20.81
C TRP A 566 -2.10 -1.29 21.77
N ARG A 567 -2.24 -1.04 23.08
CA ARG A 567 -1.35 -1.58 24.11
C ARG A 567 -1.45 -3.10 24.21
N GLU A 568 -2.67 -3.64 24.18
CA GLU A 568 -2.89 -5.10 24.15
C GLU A 568 -2.23 -5.73 22.91
N GLY A 569 -2.39 -5.08 21.75
CA GLY A 569 -1.72 -5.46 20.51
C GLY A 569 -0.20 -5.51 20.66
N LEU A 570 0.40 -4.47 21.26
CA LEU A 570 1.85 -4.43 21.49
C LEU A 570 2.29 -5.54 22.44
N GLY A 571 1.53 -5.81 23.51
CA GLY A 571 1.76 -6.94 24.42
C GLY A 571 1.81 -8.29 23.69
N LYS A 572 0.88 -8.52 22.75
CA LYS A 572 0.88 -9.72 21.89
C LYS A 572 2.13 -9.80 21.01
N VAL A 573 2.58 -8.67 20.45
CA VAL A 573 3.81 -8.61 19.63
C VAL A 573 5.05 -8.90 20.47
N LEU A 574 5.21 -8.30 21.65
CA LEU A 574 6.34 -8.59 22.54
C LEU A 574 6.33 -10.05 22.99
N GLY A 575 5.16 -10.59 23.36
CA GLY A 575 5.01 -11.99 23.75
C GLY A 575 5.46 -12.93 22.63
N TRP A 576 5.09 -12.63 21.38
CA TRP A 576 5.54 -13.39 20.22
C TRP A 576 7.05 -13.23 19.97
N ALA A 577 7.59 -12.02 20.03
CA ALA A 577 9.03 -11.77 19.85
C ALA A 577 9.87 -12.51 20.91
N THR A 578 9.41 -12.53 22.16
CA THR A 578 10.03 -13.29 23.25
C THR A 578 9.97 -14.79 22.98
N HIS A 579 8.83 -15.31 22.52
CA HIS A 579 8.70 -16.72 22.13
C HIS A 579 9.65 -17.11 20.98
N ILE A 580 9.80 -16.25 19.97
CA ILE A 580 10.75 -16.46 18.88
C ILE A 580 12.20 -16.44 19.38
N ALA A 581 12.56 -15.50 20.26
CA ALA A 581 13.87 -15.46 20.90
C ALA A 581 14.17 -16.75 21.70
N ASP A 582 13.22 -17.22 22.50
CA ASP A 582 13.37 -18.48 23.25
C ASP A 582 13.48 -19.69 22.32
N LYS A 583 12.71 -19.72 21.22
CA LYS A 583 12.78 -20.76 20.18
C LYS A 583 14.16 -20.76 19.51
N TYR A 584 14.68 -19.58 19.20
CA TYR A 584 16.00 -19.39 18.61
C TYR A 584 17.10 -19.92 19.54
N GLU A 585 17.14 -19.50 20.81
CA GLU A 585 18.17 -19.94 21.76
C GLU A 585 18.13 -21.45 22.01
N ARG A 586 16.94 -22.03 22.14
CA ARG A 586 16.79 -23.49 22.30
C ARG A 586 17.30 -24.24 21.07
N ALA A 587 17.03 -23.73 19.87
CA ALA A 587 17.53 -24.33 18.65
C ALA A 587 19.07 -24.23 18.60
N ARG A 588 19.64 -23.05 18.91
CA ARG A 588 21.09 -22.82 18.89
C ARG A 588 21.82 -23.74 19.86
N ARG A 589 21.39 -23.82 21.12
CA ARG A 589 21.95 -24.75 22.12
C ARG A 589 21.92 -26.19 21.62
N LYS A 590 20.80 -26.62 21.01
CA LYS A 590 20.67 -27.97 20.46
C LYS A 590 21.62 -28.23 19.27
N ALA A 591 21.84 -27.22 18.43
CA ALA A 591 22.83 -27.31 17.34
C ALA A 591 24.26 -27.38 17.89
N ASP A 592 24.60 -26.57 18.90
CA ASP A 592 25.91 -26.57 19.55
C ASP A 592 26.19 -27.92 20.24
N GLU A 593 25.22 -28.44 21.00
CA GLU A 593 25.27 -29.77 21.62
C GLU A 593 25.50 -30.87 20.57
N TRP A 594 24.83 -30.77 19.42
CA TRP A 594 25.04 -31.69 18.31
C TRP A 594 26.45 -31.59 17.72
N ARG A 595 26.97 -30.39 17.48
CA ARG A 595 28.34 -30.20 16.95
C ARG A 595 29.40 -30.74 17.90
N VAL A 596 29.24 -30.54 19.21
CA VAL A 596 30.12 -31.12 20.24
C VAL A 596 30.03 -32.64 20.24
N GLN A 597 28.83 -33.21 20.10
CA GLN A 597 28.64 -34.66 20.01
C GLN A 597 29.28 -35.24 18.74
N GLU A 598 29.19 -34.53 17.61
CA GLU A 598 29.80 -34.90 16.34
C GLU A 598 31.34 -34.89 16.45
N MET A 599 31.94 -33.87 17.06
CA MET A 599 33.39 -33.81 17.34
C MET A 599 33.85 -34.94 18.27
N LYS A 600 33.08 -35.26 19.32
CA LYS A 600 33.39 -36.37 20.24
C LYS A 600 33.33 -37.73 19.54
N ASN A 601 32.34 -37.93 18.67
CA ASN A 601 32.22 -39.17 17.91
C ASN A 601 33.31 -39.29 16.83
N GLY A 602 33.71 -38.18 16.19
CA GLY A 602 34.78 -38.14 15.20
C GLY A 602 36.17 -38.37 15.80
N GLY A 603 36.46 -37.81 16.99
CA GLY A 603 37.75 -37.98 17.67
C GLY A 603 38.02 -39.40 18.20
N ASN A 604 36.98 -40.20 18.40
CA ASN A 604 37.11 -41.57 18.90
C ASN A 604 37.42 -42.59 17.78
N ALA A 605 37.25 -42.20 16.50
CA ALA A 605 37.50 -43.07 15.35
C ALA A 605 38.98 -43.07 14.90
N THR A 606 39.77 -42.06 15.26
CA THR A 606 41.19 -41.92 14.88
C THR A 606 42.17 -42.40 15.95
N ALA A 607 41.72 -42.72 17.17
CA ALA A 607 42.59 -43.17 18.26
C ALA A 607 42.77 -44.70 18.38
N SER A 608 42.07 -45.51 17.56
CA SER A 608 42.16 -46.98 17.60
C SER A 608 43.17 -47.59 16.62
N GLY A 609 44.18 -46.83 16.19
CA GLY A 609 45.11 -47.22 15.13
C GLY A 609 46.58 -46.92 15.39
N SER A 610 47.10 -47.17 16.59
CA SER A 610 48.52 -47.52 16.81
C SER A 610 48.79 -47.76 18.30
N GLY A 611 49.21 -48.98 18.64
CA GLY A 611 49.50 -49.36 20.03
C GLY A 611 49.76 -50.85 20.16
N SER A 612 50.73 -51.37 19.42
CA SER A 612 51.34 -52.65 19.72
C SER A 612 52.31 -52.51 20.90
N GLY A 613 52.19 -53.41 21.87
CA GLY A 613 53.32 -53.86 22.69
C GLY A 613 53.44 -53.27 24.09
N GLY A 614 53.50 -54.15 25.09
CA GLY A 614 54.20 -53.92 26.35
C GLY A 614 53.38 -54.24 27.60
N GLY A 615 53.56 -55.44 28.14
CA GLY A 615 52.86 -55.94 29.33
C GLY A 615 53.44 -55.45 30.67
N GLY A 616 52.81 -55.89 31.77
CA GLY A 616 53.45 -55.89 33.10
C GLY A 616 52.54 -55.63 34.29
N ASN A 617 52.09 -56.71 34.94
CA ASN A 617 51.95 -56.96 36.38
C ASN A 617 51.10 -56.10 37.37
N HIS A 618 50.25 -56.84 38.11
CA HIS A 618 50.01 -56.89 39.58
C HIS A 618 50.52 -55.72 40.47
N HIS A 619 49.79 -55.18 41.46
CA HIS A 619 49.31 -55.86 42.69
C HIS A 619 48.45 -54.91 43.58
N ALA A 620 47.60 -55.52 44.43
CA ALA A 620 47.11 -55.13 45.78
C ALA A 620 46.19 -53.88 45.95
N LYS A 621 44.91 -54.01 46.35
CA LYS A 621 44.36 -54.20 47.72
C LYS A 621 44.80 -53.13 48.75
N HIS A 622 43.89 -52.23 49.14
CA HIS A 622 43.53 -52.05 50.56
C HIS A 622 42.17 -51.35 50.73
N SER A 623 41.41 -51.88 51.69
CA SER A 623 40.10 -51.51 52.18
C SER A 623 40.14 -50.45 53.28
N THR A 624 39.08 -49.64 53.40
CA THR A 624 38.37 -49.15 54.62
C THR A 624 37.49 -47.97 54.17
N GLY A 625 36.21 -47.78 54.47
CA GLY A 625 35.31 -48.25 55.52
C GLY A 625 34.52 -47.03 56.05
N GLY A 626 33.18 -47.08 56.07
CA GLY A 626 32.28 -46.08 56.69
C GLY A 626 31.24 -45.50 55.71
N ALA A 627 30.01 -46.02 55.61
CA ALA A 627 28.83 -45.74 56.46
C ALA A 627 28.47 -44.24 56.52
N GLY A 628 27.29 -43.74 56.15
CA GLY A 628 26.08 -44.28 55.57
C GLY A 628 25.03 -43.14 55.55
N SER A 629 24.24 -42.98 54.49
CA SER A 629 22.94 -42.33 54.58
C SER A 629 22.04 -42.78 53.42
N LYS A 630 20.81 -43.15 53.78
CA LYS A 630 19.79 -43.75 52.94
C LYS A 630 19.08 -42.68 52.11
N GLY A 631 18.98 -42.87 50.80
CA GLY A 631 18.11 -42.10 49.91
C GLY A 631 17.72 -42.92 48.68
N LYS A 632 16.50 -43.48 48.71
CA LYS A 632 15.88 -44.36 47.72
C LYS A 632 16.17 -43.96 46.26
N ALA A 633 16.99 -44.75 45.56
CA ALA A 633 16.99 -44.84 44.11
C ALA A 633 16.43 -46.20 43.69
N LYS A 634 15.36 -46.20 42.89
CA LYS A 634 14.81 -47.38 42.23
C LYS A 634 15.80 -47.80 41.14
N SER A 635 16.54 -48.86 41.41
CA SER A 635 17.36 -49.58 40.42
C SER A 635 16.50 -50.66 39.74
N SER A 636 16.37 -50.56 38.42
CA SER A 636 16.05 -51.69 37.55
C SER A 636 17.25 -51.92 36.61
N SER A 637 18.17 -52.78 37.02
CA SER A 637 19.00 -53.63 36.13
C SER A 637 18.08 -54.73 35.58
N SER A 638 18.13 -55.23 34.35
CA SER A 638 19.20 -55.60 33.42
C SER A 638 18.54 -55.70 32.02
N ALA A 639 19.19 -55.68 30.85
CA ALA A 639 20.36 -56.44 30.45
C ALA A 639 20.94 -55.88 29.15
N THR A 640 22.26 -55.97 29.04
CA THR A 640 23.07 -55.88 27.84
C THR A 640 22.79 -57.03 26.88
N SER A 641 22.32 -56.71 25.68
CA SER A 641 22.68 -57.46 24.47
C SER A 641 23.01 -56.45 23.36
N SER A 642 24.21 -56.64 22.82
CA SER A 642 24.84 -55.88 21.76
C SER A 642 24.13 -56.11 20.42
N THR A 643 23.37 -55.12 19.97
CA THR A 643 23.05 -54.91 18.55
C THR A 643 23.29 -53.44 18.20
N SER A 644 24.48 -53.17 17.68
CA SER A 644 24.95 -51.87 17.19
C SER A 644 24.29 -51.47 15.86
N ALA A 645 22.95 -51.49 15.80
CA ALA A 645 22.18 -51.14 14.60
C ALA A 645 20.97 -50.19 14.87
N GLY A 646 20.78 -49.72 16.11
CA GLY A 646 19.60 -48.92 16.49
C GLY A 646 19.76 -47.39 16.57
N LEU A 647 20.96 -46.84 16.38
CA LEU A 647 21.23 -45.39 16.55
C LEU A 647 20.95 -44.53 15.29
N ALA A 648 20.57 -45.13 14.16
CA ALA A 648 20.33 -44.45 12.88
C ALA A 648 19.01 -43.63 12.78
N GLY A 649 18.33 -43.37 13.90
CA GLY A 649 16.94 -42.85 13.88
C GLY A 649 16.71 -41.45 14.43
N LYS A 650 17.71 -40.77 15.01
CA LYS A 650 17.53 -39.38 15.49
C LYS A 650 17.85 -38.43 14.35
N ALA A 651 16.83 -37.80 13.80
CA ALA A 651 16.99 -36.77 12.77
C ALA A 651 17.94 -35.68 13.27
N ARG A 652 18.97 -35.39 12.46
CA ARG A 652 19.93 -34.30 12.71
C ARG A 652 19.15 -32.99 12.94
N PRO A 653 19.41 -32.25 14.04
CA PRO A 653 18.82 -30.93 14.19
C PRO A 653 19.39 -29.97 13.14
N PRO A 654 18.65 -28.91 12.75
CA PRO A 654 19.20 -27.83 11.94
C PRO A 654 20.46 -27.27 12.60
N THR A 655 21.54 -27.10 11.83
CA THR A 655 22.83 -26.63 12.33
C THR A 655 23.11 -25.18 11.96
N ASP A 656 22.43 -24.63 10.97
CA ASP A 656 22.48 -23.21 10.61
C ASP A 656 21.17 -22.54 11.07
N ILE A 657 21.23 -21.79 12.17
CA ILE A 657 20.06 -21.19 12.80
C ILE A 657 20.25 -19.68 12.80
N ARG A 658 19.35 -18.98 12.13
CA ARG A 658 19.48 -17.55 11.88
C ARG A 658 18.24 -16.81 12.36
N LEU A 659 18.46 -15.64 12.95
CA LEU A 659 17.42 -14.76 13.44
C LEU A 659 17.42 -13.47 12.62
N TYR A 660 16.26 -13.10 12.10
CA TYR A 660 16.08 -11.92 11.28
C TYR A 660 15.10 -10.95 11.92
N ARG A 661 15.27 -9.67 11.63
CA ARG A 661 14.28 -8.62 11.87
C ARG A 661 14.03 -7.82 10.60
N PHE A 662 12.93 -7.07 10.59
CA PHE A 662 12.70 -6.07 9.56
C PHE A 662 13.59 -4.84 9.78
N PRO A 663 13.96 -4.11 8.72
CA PRO A 663 14.64 -2.83 8.81
C PRO A 663 13.74 -1.80 9.51
N ARG A 664 14.36 -0.87 10.22
CA ARG A 664 13.64 0.31 10.72
C ARG A 664 13.38 1.30 9.58
N PRO A 665 12.38 2.20 9.69
CA PRO A 665 12.05 3.15 8.61
C PRO A 665 13.22 4.05 8.15
N ASP A 666 14.15 4.32 9.05
CA ASP A 666 15.37 5.11 8.91
C ASP A 666 16.60 4.30 8.48
N GLU A 667 16.51 2.98 8.53
CA GLU A 667 17.61 2.08 8.19
C GLU A 667 17.59 1.80 6.67
N GLN A 668 18.60 2.29 5.97
CA GLN A 668 18.77 2.02 4.54
C GLN A 668 19.31 0.61 4.36
N LEU A 669 18.61 -0.20 3.58
CA LEU A 669 19.11 -1.51 3.16
C LEU A 669 20.13 -1.36 2.03
N PRO A 670 21.17 -2.22 1.97
CA PRO A 670 22.04 -2.30 0.81
C PRO A 670 21.22 -2.51 -0.48
N ILE A 671 21.59 -1.81 -1.55
CA ILE A 671 20.84 -1.81 -2.84
C ILE A 671 20.79 -3.21 -3.46
N ASP A 672 21.80 -4.05 -3.21
CA ASP A 672 21.89 -5.42 -3.75
C ASP A 672 20.94 -6.42 -3.07
N ASP A 673 20.29 -6.05 -1.96
CA ASP A 673 19.36 -6.90 -1.20
C ASP A 673 17.89 -6.74 -1.63
N ARG A 674 17.63 -6.44 -2.90
CA ARG A 674 16.24 -6.44 -3.41
C ARG A 674 15.69 -7.88 -3.34
N PRO A 675 14.47 -8.08 -2.78
CA PRO A 675 13.86 -9.40 -2.68
C PRO A 675 13.61 -9.95 -4.08
N GLY A 676 14.50 -10.84 -4.52
CA GLY A 676 14.33 -11.61 -5.74
C GLY A 676 13.62 -12.94 -5.47
N PRO A 677 13.15 -13.62 -6.52
CA PRO A 677 12.55 -14.96 -6.41
C PRO A 677 13.50 -16.01 -5.76
N TYR A 678 14.80 -15.70 -5.70
CA TYR A 678 15.84 -16.55 -5.15
C TYR A 678 16.39 -16.09 -3.79
N ASN A 679 15.93 -14.97 -3.23
CA ASN A 679 16.38 -14.46 -1.94
C ASN A 679 15.19 -13.95 -1.11
N LEU A 680 14.50 -14.85 -0.40
CA LEU A 680 13.42 -14.46 0.52
C LEU A 680 13.92 -13.92 1.87
N THR A 681 15.23 -13.90 2.09
CA THR A 681 15.84 -13.17 3.21
C THR A 681 16.13 -11.71 2.86
N ALA A 682 16.12 -11.35 1.57
CA ALA A 682 16.36 -9.97 1.15
C ALA A 682 15.31 -9.02 1.75
N GLY A 683 15.77 -7.84 2.15
CA GLY A 683 14.99 -6.87 2.92
C GLY A 683 14.78 -7.23 4.40
N LEU A 684 15.42 -8.28 4.91
CA LEU A 684 15.54 -8.55 6.35
C LEU A 684 16.98 -8.33 6.79
N ILE A 685 17.14 -7.97 8.06
CA ILE A 685 18.44 -7.77 8.69
C ILE A 685 18.70 -8.94 9.62
N GLU A 686 19.80 -9.65 9.38
CA GLU A 686 20.27 -10.72 10.26
C GLU A 686 20.78 -10.09 11.58
N ILE A 687 20.34 -10.65 12.70
CA ILE A 687 20.78 -10.20 14.03
C ILE A 687 22.07 -10.95 14.35
N ASP A 688 23.19 -10.23 14.38
CA ASP A 688 24.49 -10.75 14.80
C ASP A 688 24.54 -10.80 16.33
N LEU A 689 24.70 -12.01 16.88
CA LEU A 689 24.69 -12.24 18.32
C LEU A 689 26.07 -12.32 18.94
N ASP A 690 27.14 -12.40 18.15
CA ASP A 690 28.50 -12.35 18.70
C ASP A 690 28.77 -10.98 19.35
N LEU A 691 27.88 -10.00 19.10
CA LEU A 691 27.87 -8.66 19.68
C LEU A 691 26.76 -8.44 20.73
N ASP A 692 25.73 -9.30 20.80
CA ASP A 692 24.44 -9.03 21.47
C ASP A 692 24.01 -10.14 22.45
N ASP A 693 24.85 -10.46 23.46
CA ASP A 693 24.60 -11.54 24.42
C ASP A 693 23.35 -11.37 25.32
N ASN A 694 22.73 -10.18 25.36
CA ASN A 694 21.67 -9.82 26.33
C ASN A 694 20.25 -9.68 25.76
N ARG A 695 19.96 -10.21 24.57
CA ARG A 695 18.66 -10.02 23.88
C ARG A 695 18.27 -8.54 23.71
N THR A 696 19.26 -7.67 23.54
CA THR A 696 19.11 -6.22 23.28
C THR A 696 18.22 -5.94 22.06
N TYR A 697 18.19 -6.86 21.09
CA TYR A 697 17.28 -6.81 19.95
C TYR A 697 15.77 -6.85 20.33
N LEU A 698 15.42 -7.21 21.58
CA LEU A 698 14.05 -7.12 22.10
C LEU A 698 13.73 -5.77 22.77
N ASP A 699 14.73 -4.93 23.03
CA ASP A 699 14.53 -3.64 23.72
C ASP A 699 13.56 -2.69 22.98
N PRO A 700 13.55 -2.60 21.63
CA PRO A 700 12.56 -1.79 20.92
C PRO A 700 11.11 -2.19 21.24
N TYR A 701 10.84 -3.48 21.46
CA TYR A 701 9.50 -3.97 21.80
C TYR A 701 9.12 -3.63 23.23
N ARG A 702 10.08 -3.73 24.16
CA ARG A 702 9.90 -3.33 25.56
C ARG A 702 9.66 -1.84 25.67
N GLN A 703 10.44 -1.04 24.94
CA GLN A 703 10.29 0.41 24.87
C GLN A 703 8.91 0.79 24.32
N ALA A 704 8.47 0.19 23.21
CA ALA A 704 7.15 0.50 22.63
C ALA A 704 5.98 0.24 23.59
N ILE A 705 6.05 -0.83 24.41
CA ILE A 705 5.05 -1.08 25.46
C ILE A 705 5.19 -0.09 26.61
N GLY A 706 6.42 0.24 27.01
CA GLY A 706 6.69 1.26 28.03
C GLY A 706 6.09 2.62 27.63
N ASP A 707 6.31 3.05 26.39
CA ASP A 707 5.75 4.29 25.84
C ASP A 707 4.21 4.27 25.83
N ALA A 708 3.61 3.13 25.48
CA ALA A 708 2.15 2.96 25.52
C ALA A 708 1.57 2.94 26.94
N GLN A 709 2.33 2.45 27.92
CA GLN A 709 1.94 2.45 29.33
C GLN A 709 2.06 3.86 29.95
N LEU A 710 3.13 4.59 29.64
CA LEU A 710 3.28 6.00 30.04
C LEU A 710 2.12 6.88 29.55
N PHE A 711 1.61 6.62 28.33
CA PHE A 711 0.41 7.29 27.84
C PHE A 711 -0.82 7.01 28.72
N ALA A 712 -0.99 5.76 29.15
CA ALA A 712 -2.13 5.32 29.94
C ALA A 712 -2.13 5.90 31.36
N ASP A 713 -0.94 6.01 31.97
CA ASP A 713 -0.78 6.49 33.34
C ASP A 713 -0.90 8.02 33.45
N GLN A 714 -1.04 8.73 32.32
CA GLN A 714 -1.15 10.19 32.22
C GLN A 714 -0.02 10.92 32.99
N GLU A 715 1.15 10.31 33.13
CA GLU A 715 2.24 10.88 33.91
C GLU A 715 2.65 12.24 33.34
N ARG A 716 2.53 13.28 34.17
CA ARG A 716 2.76 14.68 33.78
C ARG A 716 4.25 14.89 33.48
N GLY A 717 4.65 14.80 32.21
CA GLY A 717 5.99 15.20 31.79
C GLY A 717 6.39 14.76 30.39
N VAL A 718 5.96 13.57 29.96
CA VAL A 718 6.24 13.03 28.63
C VAL A 718 4.92 12.73 27.93
N LYS A 719 4.46 13.64 27.07
CA LYS A 719 3.30 13.36 26.22
C LYS A 719 3.76 12.42 25.12
N ALA A 720 3.48 11.11 25.27
CA ALA A 720 3.69 10.18 24.16
C ALA A 720 2.96 10.71 22.91
N PRO A 721 3.55 10.57 21.71
CA PRO A 721 2.93 11.04 20.48
C PRO A 721 1.57 10.34 20.34
N CYS A 722 0.51 11.14 20.33
CA CYS A 722 -0.81 10.57 20.21
C CYS A 722 -0.96 9.96 18.82
N VAL A 723 -1.20 8.66 18.81
CA VAL A 723 -1.37 7.90 17.57
C VAL A 723 -2.77 8.12 16.97
N PHE A 724 -3.74 8.67 17.69
CA PHE A 724 -5.13 8.75 17.21
C PHE A 724 -5.69 10.17 17.23
N CYS A 725 -6.14 10.65 16.07
CA CYS A 725 -6.74 11.98 15.94
C CYS A 725 -8.19 11.90 15.45
N THR A 726 -9.08 12.43 16.27
CA THR A 726 -10.53 12.50 16.04
C THR A 726 -10.99 13.90 15.63
N VAL A 727 -10.09 14.88 15.60
CA VAL A 727 -10.43 16.25 15.24
C VAL A 727 -10.88 16.26 13.78
N PRO A 728 -12.11 16.74 13.48
CA PRO A 728 -12.65 16.69 12.14
C PRO A 728 -11.79 17.41 11.11
N ASP A 729 -11.90 16.93 9.87
CA ASP A 729 -11.12 17.38 8.71
C ASP A 729 -10.92 18.89 8.71
N CYS A 730 -9.65 19.24 8.71
CA CYS A 730 -9.17 20.57 8.39
C CYS A 730 -9.12 20.59 6.88
N GLU A 731 -10.27 20.78 6.27
CA GLU A 731 -10.29 20.94 4.83
C GLU A 731 -9.23 21.98 4.45
N GLY A 732 -8.42 21.64 3.43
CA GLY A 732 -7.52 22.59 2.77
C GLY A 732 -8.26 23.87 2.37
N PRO A 733 -7.54 24.88 1.87
CA PRO A 733 -7.96 26.29 1.83
C PRO A 733 -9.47 26.45 1.64
N GLN A 734 -10.09 27.19 2.59
CA GLN A 734 -11.53 27.46 2.70
C GLN A 734 -12.21 27.31 1.34
N ARG A 735 -13.23 26.45 1.23
CA ARG A 735 -14.02 26.30 0.00
C ARG A 735 -14.54 27.67 -0.43
N LYS A 736 -13.79 28.26 -1.35
CA LYS A 736 -14.16 29.45 -2.07
C LYS A 736 -15.01 28.99 -3.25
N GLY A 737 -16.12 29.68 -3.46
CA GLY A 737 -17.03 29.48 -4.57
C GLY A 737 -16.31 29.79 -5.86
N ALA A 738 -17.01 29.62 -6.98
CA ALA A 738 -16.45 29.94 -8.30
C ALA A 738 -15.86 31.37 -8.37
N GLU A 739 -16.32 32.29 -7.51
CA GLU A 739 -15.87 33.68 -7.44
C GLU A 739 -15.22 34.10 -6.11
N GLY A 740 -14.82 33.15 -5.26
CA GLY A 740 -14.18 33.48 -3.98
C GLY A 740 -15.12 33.53 -2.77
N GLU A 741 -16.43 33.33 -2.95
CA GLU A 741 -17.42 33.34 -1.88
C GLU A 741 -17.25 32.17 -0.89
N LYS A 742 -17.55 32.36 0.39
CA LYS A 742 -17.47 31.25 1.36
C LYS A 742 -18.66 30.31 1.16
N VAL A 743 -18.43 29.13 0.56
CA VAL A 743 -19.52 28.20 0.16
C VAL A 743 -20.09 27.44 1.35
N ASP A 744 -19.27 27.16 2.36
CA ASP A 744 -19.70 26.52 3.58
C ASP A 744 -18.80 26.94 4.75
N GLY A 745 -19.39 27.50 5.81
CA GLY A 745 -18.66 27.77 7.06
C GLY A 745 -18.14 26.52 7.78
N ARG A 746 -18.06 25.35 7.11
CA ARG A 746 -17.70 24.05 7.68
C ARG A 746 -16.23 23.65 7.45
N GLY A 747 -15.43 24.49 6.82
CA GLY A 747 -13.97 24.38 6.81
C GLY A 747 -13.37 24.98 8.09
N GLY A 748 -13.46 24.25 9.20
CA GLY A 748 -12.96 24.70 10.50
C GLY A 748 -11.45 24.53 10.65
N MET A 749 -10.65 25.53 10.23
CA MET A 749 -9.22 25.62 10.63
C MET A 749 -9.04 25.68 12.17
N GLY A 750 -10.11 25.99 12.91
CA GLY A 750 -10.10 26.24 14.36
C GLY A 750 -10.07 25.01 15.25
N GLY A 751 -10.20 23.79 14.73
CA GLY A 751 -9.98 22.58 15.53
C GLY A 751 -8.53 22.54 16.01
N ILE A 752 -8.31 22.42 17.32
CA ILE A 752 -6.96 22.31 17.91
C ILE A 752 -6.47 20.89 17.69
N HIS A 753 -5.41 20.74 16.90
CA HIS A 753 -4.78 19.46 16.63
C HIS A 753 -3.72 19.12 17.66
N ARG A 754 -3.54 17.82 17.91
CA ARG A 754 -2.39 17.33 18.66
C ARG A 754 -1.13 17.52 17.83
N ALA A 755 -0.05 17.95 18.48
CA ALA A 755 1.24 18.08 17.81
C ALA A 755 1.65 16.73 17.18
N GLY A 756 2.03 16.76 15.91
CA GLY A 756 2.45 15.57 15.17
C GLY A 756 1.34 14.68 14.62
N CYS A 757 0.06 15.02 14.78
CA CYS A 757 -1.01 14.23 14.17
C CYS A 757 -0.99 14.33 12.63
N GLY A 758 -1.53 13.31 11.96
CA GLY A 758 -1.59 13.24 10.49
C GLY A 758 -2.34 14.42 9.87
N HIS A 759 -3.38 14.94 10.52
CA HIS A 759 -4.06 16.15 10.05
C HIS A 759 -3.17 17.39 10.07
N LEU A 760 -2.47 17.66 11.18
CA LEU A 760 -1.58 18.81 11.32
C LEU A 760 -0.40 18.69 10.36
N LEU A 761 0.16 17.50 10.24
CA LEU A 761 1.20 17.22 9.25
C LEU A 761 0.65 17.42 7.84
N GLY A 762 -0.56 16.95 7.54
CA GLY A 762 -1.24 17.20 6.29
C GLY A 762 -1.52 18.68 6.03
N ARG A 763 -1.78 19.50 7.06
CA ARG A 763 -1.84 20.96 6.93
C ARG A 763 -0.48 21.58 6.63
N LYS A 764 0.59 21.05 7.21
CA LYS A 764 1.95 21.53 6.92
C LYS A 764 2.40 21.14 5.51
N ILE A 765 2.11 19.92 5.10
CA ILE A 765 2.48 19.39 3.77
C ILE A 765 1.63 20.05 2.71
N TRP A 766 0.31 19.95 2.83
CA TRP A 766 -0.64 20.28 1.77
C TRP A 766 -1.33 21.63 1.98
N GLY A 767 -1.40 22.07 3.23
CA GLY A 767 -1.88 23.40 3.58
C GLY A 767 -0.75 24.42 3.52
N TRP A 768 -1.13 25.64 3.84
CA TRP A 768 -0.28 26.82 3.70
C TRP A 768 0.35 27.22 5.04
N ASP A 769 0.66 26.27 5.93
CA ASP A 769 1.33 26.59 7.21
C ASP A 769 2.81 26.89 6.94
N GLY A 770 3.10 28.18 6.70
CA GLY A 770 4.37 28.70 6.19
C GLY A 770 4.28 29.25 4.76
N PHE A 771 3.06 29.52 4.29
CA PHE A 771 2.75 29.67 2.89
C PHE A 771 1.76 30.78 2.60
#